data_AF-A0A182SSP2-F1
#
_entry.id   AF-A0A182SSP2-F1
#
_cell.length_a   1.000
_cell.length_b   1.000
_cell.length_c   1.000
_cell.angle_alpha   90.00
_cell.angle_beta   90.00
_cell.angle_gamma   90.00
#
_symmetry.space_group_name_H-M   'P 1'
#
loop_
_entity.id
_entity.type
_entity.pdbx_description
1 polymer ?
#
loop_
_entity_poly.entity_id
_entity_poly.type
_entity_poly.pdbx_seq_one_letter_code
_entity_poly.pdbx_strand_id
1 'polypeptide(L)'
;MIGLSETAHSVCWDKTFPQVLIAGMSHKYIKMMDLRQNPVITTVANTRTVNGVCVAPNGRYLASYVENIINLWDLRSLEKPISQIQMQKSISQLSWCPTRSSVLSTLQRDSPLINLIDLHWPGSEMDGGEPHSVKRFVSPFQTTASMLMTSRVPSMAYLSWHPYDLERMLALSSVGSICDYRIPQRVAVSWDNNNNLFGNNGNDLRQFATPTRSSTPTDSLNQWNIDSSEEDIAETMQHRALKNYGLMADLQRNGDLVEKNDGLQSVWRMLGHMVKEDNKQGLKEILGVNNALEGPPMSQSEPVNTKWVDFSMCSGLVVYRSEQRDIAQLLCGWTFEREKEASFTAFLDELCAKREYTRAALLACFHFRVRLAIDILGRGADQASDPSSLLRVAAIALSGFSAERSELWRKQCGAARTQIDDPYLRCMFSFLAYEKDGFETVTNETQISLSDRMAFACNFLSDVKLAEYTKGMVANCIETGDLNGLLLTGATNDGISLLQSHLDRTEDVQTVALIAARFLTSELLANYRVQYWIATYRDMLDVWGLWEQRSQLDITLGSIRSPPRSSRSVFLLCNFCGKNVSMALQEDARLRGNATTMHKLSSCPHCRKPLPRCALCLLHMGTTMGAISQSQAIHGQIGWQSKPFSKWFSWCQTCRHGGHTEHLTEWFNQNTECPVTSCNCKCFAKDLPMPQFPRDK
;
A
#
# COMPACT_ATOMS: atom_id res chain seq x y z
N MET A 1 -33.65 37.84 53.98
CA MET A 1 -34.86 37.30 53.32
C MET A 1 -34.83 37.71 51.86
N ILE A 2 -34.90 36.75 50.95
CA ILE A 2 -35.22 36.99 49.53
C ILE A 2 -36.51 37.82 49.53
N GLY A 3 -36.53 38.99 48.88
CA GLY A 3 -37.47 40.09 49.14
C GLY A 3 -38.92 39.67 49.41
N LEU A 4 -39.54 40.25 50.45
CA LEU A 4 -40.87 39.88 50.99
C LEU A 4 -42.05 39.99 49.99
N SER A 5 -41.84 40.52 48.78
CA SER A 5 -42.86 40.71 47.75
C SER A 5 -42.49 40.15 46.37
N GLU A 6 -41.35 39.46 46.23
CA GLU A 6 -40.85 39.02 44.93
C GLU A 6 -40.90 37.48 44.80
N THR A 7 -41.41 36.97 43.67
CA THR A 7 -41.49 35.53 43.40
C THR A 7 -40.25 35.03 42.66
N ALA A 8 -39.66 33.93 43.15
CA ALA A 8 -38.59 33.21 42.44
C ALA A 8 -39.21 32.12 41.55
N HIS A 9 -38.98 32.17 40.24
CA HIS A 9 -39.51 31.20 39.28
C HIS A 9 -38.58 30.01 39.04
N SER A 10 -37.28 30.23 39.22
CA SER A 10 -36.25 29.21 39.08
C SER A 10 -35.05 29.60 39.91
N VAL A 11 -34.42 28.59 40.50
CA VAL A 11 -33.24 28.75 41.35
C VAL A 11 -32.18 27.74 40.94
N CYS A 12 -30.92 28.15 41.00
CA CYS A 12 -29.78 27.28 40.80
C CYS A 12 -28.61 27.74 41.67
N TRP A 13 -27.81 26.78 42.13
CA TRP A 13 -26.59 27.05 42.87
C TRP A 13 -25.43 27.26 41.90
N ASP A 14 -24.55 28.20 42.25
CA ASP A 14 -23.27 28.32 41.57
C ASP A 14 -22.43 27.05 41.81
N LYS A 15 -21.72 26.59 40.77
CA LYS A 15 -20.93 25.35 40.82
C LYS A 15 -19.53 25.56 41.41
N THR A 16 -19.02 26.78 41.35
CA THR A 16 -17.70 27.18 41.88
C THR A 16 -17.82 27.59 43.34
N PHE A 17 -18.87 28.36 43.68
CA PHE A 17 -19.12 28.91 44.99
C PHE A 17 -20.47 28.42 45.53
N PRO A 18 -20.53 27.32 46.31
CA PRO A 18 -21.79 26.72 46.75
C PRO A 18 -22.62 27.61 47.68
N GLN A 19 -22.04 28.70 48.17
CA GLN A 19 -22.71 29.69 49.01
C GLN A 19 -23.43 30.79 48.21
N VAL A 20 -23.32 30.76 46.88
CA VAL A 20 -23.94 31.72 45.98
C VAL A 20 -25.16 31.09 45.32
N LEU A 21 -26.31 31.74 45.50
CA LEU A 21 -27.60 31.34 44.94
C LEU A 21 -27.99 32.27 43.79
N ILE A 22 -28.32 31.69 42.63
CA ILE A 22 -28.78 32.43 41.45
C ILE A 22 -30.26 32.13 41.25
N ALA A 23 -31.08 33.19 41.20
CA ALA A 23 -32.53 33.09 41.07
C ALA A 23 -33.07 33.97 39.94
N GLY A 24 -33.96 33.42 39.12
CA GLY A 24 -34.80 34.20 38.19
C GLY A 24 -36.03 34.73 38.93
N MET A 25 -36.13 36.05 39.07
CA MET A 25 -37.06 36.71 39.98
C MET A 25 -38.06 37.60 39.21
N SER A 26 -39.33 37.54 39.62
CA SER A 26 -40.44 38.40 39.18
C SER A 26 -40.55 38.56 37.65
N HIS A 27 -40.12 37.55 36.89
CA HIS A 27 -40.00 37.60 35.43
C HIS A 27 -39.30 38.87 34.90
N LYS A 28 -38.30 39.41 35.60
CA LYS A 28 -37.67 40.68 35.23
C LYS A 28 -36.16 40.70 35.41
N TYR A 29 -35.62 39.99 36.40
CA TYR A 29 -34.19 40.05 36.66
C TYR A 29 -33.65 38.71 37.15
N ILE A 30 -32.37 38.52 36.92
CA ILE A 30 -31.60 37.44 37.52
C ILE A 30 -30.86 38.05 38.72
N LYS A 31 -31.10 37.51 39.91
CA LYS A 31 -30.43 37.89 41.16
C LYS A 31 -29.41 36.83 41.54
N MET A 32 -28.16 37.23 41.72
CA MET A 32 -27.09 36.42 42.30
C MET A 32 -26.86 36.90 43.73
N MET A 33 -27.00 36.00 44.71
CA MET A 33 -27.03 36.31 46.14
C MET A 33 -25.93 35.53 46.87
N ASP A 34 -25.00 36.23 47.52
CA ASP A 34 -23.97 35.61 48.37
C ASP A 34 -24.49 35.45 49.81
N LEU A 35 -24.77 34.22 50.21
CA LEU A 35 -25.39 33.91 51.50
C LEU A 35 -24.43 34.01 52.69
N ARG A 36 -23.12 34.23 52.45
CA ARG A 36 -22.12 34.37 53.52
C ARG A 36 -22.19 35.71 54.25
N GLN A 37 -22.82 36.72 53.65
CA GLN A 37 -22.83 38.09 54.15
C GLN A 37 -24.23 38.51 54.62
N ASN A 38 -24.29 39.32 55.68
CA ASN A 38 -25.52 39.92 56.19
C ASN A 38 -25.31 41.44 56.37
N PRO A 39 -25.94 42.30 55.55
CA PRO A 39 -26.95 41.99 54.54
C PRO A 39 -26.36 41.26 53.31
N VAL A 40 -27.19 40.43 52.67
CA VAL A 40 -26.81 39.63 51.49
C VAL A 40 -26.44 40.55 50.32
N ILE A 41 -25.19 40.46 49.84
CA ILE A 41 -24.78 41.15 48.61
C ILE A 41 -25.53 40.52 47.44
N THR A 42 -26.18 41.37 46.64
CA THR A 42 -26.99 40.95 45.50
C THR A 42 -26.53 41.64 44.22
N THR A 43 -26.08 40.86 43.24
CA THR A 43 -25.85 41.34 41.87
C THR A 43 -27.13 41.12 41.06
N VAL A 44 -27.59 42.15 40.35
CA VAL A 44 -28.85 42.12 39.59
C VAL A 44 -28.56 42.32 38.10
N ALA A 45 -28.95 41.36 37.28
CA ALA A 45 -28.98 41.50 35.83
C ALA A 45 -30.40 41.84 35.37
N ASN A 46 -30.57 42.96 34.66
CA ASN A 46 -31.85 43.32 34.06
C ASN A 46 -32.08 42.50 32.79
N THR A 47 -33.20 41.79 32.73
CA THR A 47 -33.54 40.91 31.61
C THR A 47 -35.02 41.05 31.26
N ARG A 48 -35.48 40.46 30.16
CA ARG A 48 -36.92 40.28 29.93
C ARG A 48 -37.30 38.89 30.42
N THR A 49 -38.32 38.76 31.27
CA THR A 49 -39.12 37.54 31.51
C THR A 49 -38.37 36.20 31.61
N VAL A 50 -37.50 36.04 32.61
CA VAL A 50 -36.80 34.78 32.88
C VAL A 50 -37.74 33.73 33.49
N ASN A 51 -37.97 32.64 32.76
CA ASN A 51 -38.80 31.52 33.22
C ASN A 51 -37.96 30.40 33.87
N GLY A 52 -36.69 30.27 33.48
CA GLY A 52 -35.77 29.33 34.11
C GLY A 52 -34.30 29.68 33.93
N VAL A 53 -33.48 29.21 34.87
CA VAL A 53 -32.03 29.43 34.94
C VAL A 53 -31.28 28.12 35.19
N CYS A 54 -30.13 27.93 34.53
CA CYS A 54 -29.27 26.77 34.73
C CYS A 54 -27.79 27.15 34.55
N VAL A 55 -26.95 26.77 35.51
CA VAL A 55 -25.50 27.03 35.49
C VAL A 55 -24.79 25.86 34.79
N ALA A 56 -23.83 26.20 33.94
CA ALA A 56 -22.98 25.24 33.26
C ALA A 56 -22.10 24.45 34.27
N PRO A 57 -21.74 23.20 33.98
CA PRO A 57 -20.92 22.36 34.87
C PRO A 57 -19.56 22.97 35.21
N ASN A 58 -18.99 23.77 34.30
CA ASN A 58 -17.72 24.46 34.50
C ASN A 58 -17.83 25.69 35.41
N GLY A 59 -19.03 26.06 35.87
CA GLY A 59 -19.27 27.19 36.77
C GLY A 59 -19.02 28.57 36.17
N ARG A 60 -18.77 28.67 34.85
CA ARG A 60 -18.49 29.96 34.18
C ARG A 60 -19.72 30.58 33.54
N TYR A 61 -20.58 29.74 32.97
CA TYR A 61 -21.69 30.20 32.13
C TYR A 61 -23.03 29.93 32.78
N LEU A 62 -23.99 30.81 32.51
CA LEU A 62 -25.37 30.68 32.93
C LEU A 62 -26.26 30.72 31.69
N ALA A 63 -27.20 29.80 31.57
CA ALA A 63 -28.26 29.86 30.57
C ALA A 63 -29.57 30.23 31.26
N SER A 64 -30.28 31.19 30.66
CA SER A 64 -31.65 31.51 31.02
C SER A 64 -32.53 31.41 29.80
N TYR A 65 -33.83 31.21 29.97
CA TYR A 65 -34.76 31.24 28.84
C TYR A 65 -36.00 32.08 29.09
N VAL A 66 -36.54 32.59 27.98
CA VAL A 66 -37.68 33.49 27.89
C VAL A 66 -38.51 33.02 26.70
N GLU A 67 -39.70 32.49 26.95
CA GLU A 67 -40.54 31.89 25.90
C GLU A 67 -39.75 30.93 24.99
N ASN A 68 -39.40 31.34 23.76
CA ASN A 68 -38.63 30.56 22.79
C ASN A 68 -37.18 31.05 22.61
N ILE A 69 -36.66 31.95 23.45
CA ILE A 69 -35.30 32.49 23.38
C ILE A 69 -34.48 31.99 24.56
N ILE A 70 -33.28 31.49 24.29
CA ILE A 70 -32.28 31.16 25.31
C ILE A 70 -31.22 32.26 25.30
N ASN A 71 -30.94 32.84 26.46
CA ASN A 71 -29.87 33.79 26.66
C ASN A 71 -28.72 33.11 27.42
N LEU A 72 -27.50 33.23 26.89
CA LEU A 72 -26.28 32.78 27.54
C LEU A 72 -25.59 33.96 28.22
N TRP A 73 -25.12 33.77 29.44
CA TRP A 73 -24.50 34.80 30.28
C TRP A 73 -23.13 34.34 30.78
N ASP A 74 -22.20 35.28 30.95
CA ASP A 74 -20.95 35.03 31.67
C ASP A 74 -21.18 35.40 33.15
N LEU A 75 -20.93 34.47 34.07
CA LEU A 75 -21.09 34.75 35.50
C LEU A 75 -20.08 35.79 36.01
N ARG A 76 -18.99 36.05 35.28
CA ARG A 76 -18.03 37.13 35.58
C ARG A 76 -18.56 38.51 35.21
N SER A 77 -19.48 38.59 34.24
CA SER A 77 -20.05 39.85 33.74
C SER A 77 -21.51 39.66 33.36
N LEU A 78 -22.40 39.96 34.31
CA LEU A 78 -23.85 39.78 34.17
C LEU A 78 -24.60 41.00 33.60
N GLU A 79 -23.89 41.93 32.94
CA GLU A 79 -24.51 43.15 32.40
C GLU A 79 -25.35 42.89 31.14
N LYS A 80 -24.85 42.03 30.25
CA LYS A 80 -25.50 41.68 28.97
C LYS A 80 -25.30 40.19 28.64
N PRO A 81 -26.25 39.57 27.91
CA PRO A 81 -26.07 38.20 27.45
C PRO A 81 -24.94 38.15 26.40
N ILE A 82 -24.14 37.09 26.44
CA ILE A 82 -23.09 36.78 25.47
C ILE A 82 -23.70 36.40 24.12
N SER A 83 -24.79 35.63 24.14
CA SER A 83 -25.42 35.12 22.94
C SER A 83 -26.90 34.81 23.18
N GLN A 84 -27.70 34.95 22.13
CA GLN A 84 -29.12 34.63 22.14
C GLN A 84 -29.42 33.54 21.10
N ILE A 85 -30.09 32.48 21.52
CA ILE A 85 -30.41 31.33 20.67
C ILE A 85 -31.93 31.21 20.54
N GLN A 86 -32.42 31.41 19.31
CA GLN A 86 -33.85 31.35 18.98
C GLN A 86 -34.33 29.91 18.75
N MET A 87 -35.37 29.49 19.47
CA MET A 87 -36.07 28.21 19.30
C MET A 87 -37.36 28.37 18.49
N GLN A 88 -37.85 27.27 17.92
CA GLN A 88 -39.07 27.25 17.10
C GLN A 88 -40.35 27.36 17.94
N LYS A 89 -40.37 26.73 19.12
CA LYS A 89 -41.51 26.71 20.05
C LYS A 89 -41.09 27.20 21.43
N SER A 90 -42.07 27.55 22.26
CA SER A 90 -41.84 27.94 23.65
C SER A 90 -41.16 26.82 24.43
N ILE A 91 -40.12 27.15 25.18
CA ILE A 91 -39.33 26.24 26.00
C ILE A 91 -40.11 25.93 27.27
N SER A 92 -40.22 24.64 27.60
CA SER A 92 -40.83 24.14 28.84
C SER A 92 -39.78 23.83 29.91
N GLN A 93 -38.61 23.34 29.51
CA GLN A 93 -37.51 23.04 30.42
C GLN A 93 -36.17 23.33 29.74
N LEU A 94 -35.21 23.83 30.53
CA LEU A 94 -33.83 24.07 30.15
C LEU A 94 -32.92 23.35 31.16
N SER A 95 -31.96 22.58 30.68
CA SER A 95 -31.03 21.86 31.57
C SER A 95 -29.66 21.65 30.90
N TRP A 96 -28.59 21.93 31.63
CA TRP A 96 -27.23 21.71 31.16
C TRP A 96 -26.78 20.27 31.44
N CYS A 97 -26.05 19.67 30.49
CA CYS A 97 -25.48 18.34 30.69
C CYS A 97 -24.36 18.40 31.76
N PRO A 98 -24.45 17.65 32.88
CA PRO A 98 -23.46 17.71 33.97
C PRO A 98 -22.09 17.16 33.54
N THR A 99 -22.05 16.20 32.62
CA THR A 99 -20.80 15.55 32.17
C THR A 99 -20.13 16.28 31.00
N ARG A 100 -20.84 17.20 30.32
CA ARG A 100 -20.31 17.95 29.16
C ARG A 100 -20.76 19.41 29.21
N SER A 101 -19.82 20.31 29.49
CA SER A 101 -20.07 21.76 29.55
C SER A 101 -20.47 22.38 28.21
N SER A 102 -20.21 21.73 27.09
CA SER A 102 -20.63 22.20 25.76
C SER A 102 -22.08 21.86 25.42
N VAL A 103 -22.78 21.01 26.18
CA VAL A 103 -24.11 20.52 25.80
C VAL A 103 -25.20 21.10 26.68
N LEU A 104 -26.16 21.78 26.03
CA LEU A 104 -27.35 22.31 26.65
C LEU A 104 -28.59 21.60 26.08
N SER A 105 -29.48 21.11 26.94
CA SER A 105 -30.73 20.48 26.54
C SER A 105 -31.93 21.39 26.77
N THR A 106 -32.87 21.38 25.83
CA THR A 106 -34.17 22.06 25.94
C THR A 106 -35.32 21.16 25.54
N LEU A 107 -36.42 21.29 26.29
CA LEU A 107 -37.73 20.76 25.92
C LEU A 107 -38.58 21.90 25.38
N GLN A 108 -39.33 21.60 24.33
CA GLN A 108 -40.27 22.52 23.72
C GLN A 108 -41.70 22.04 23.97
N ARG A 109 -42.62 22.98 24.17
CA ARG A 109 -44.04 22.68 24.37
C ARG A 109 -44.59 21.88 23.18
N ASP A 110 -45.37 20.84 23.47
CA ASP A 110 -46.01 19.97 22.48
C ASP A 110 -45.02 19.37 21.47
N SER A 111 -43.77 19.09 21.89
CA SER A 111 -42.76 18.43 21.07
C SER A 111 -42.39 17.07 21.66
N PRO A 112 -42.31 16.01 20.84
CA PRO A 112 -41.79 14.70 21.28
C PRO A 112 -40.26 14.62 21.24
N LEU A 113 -39.58 15.70 20.86
CA LEU A 113 -38.13 15.75 20.65
C LEU A 113 -37.43 16.52 21.78
N ILE A 114 -36.28 16.00 22.20
CA ILE A 114 -35.32 16.72 23.03
C ILE A 114 -34.39 17.49 22.11
N ASN A 115 -34.29 18.80 22.31
CA ASN A 115 -33.37 19.66 21.57
C ASN A 115 -32.04 19.72 22.31
N LEU A 116 -30.96 19.34 21.64
CA LEU A 116 -29.58 19.48 22.13
C LEU A 116 -28.91 20.64 21.41
N ILE A 117 -28.22 21.49 22.16
CA ILE A 117 -27.49 22.64 21.66
C ILE A 117 -26.04 22.44 22.05
N ASP A 118 -25.19 22.19 21.06
CA ASP A 118 -23.73 22.13 21.26
C ASP A 118 -23.13 23.53 21.10
N LEU A 119 -22.53 24.01 22.18
CA LEU A 119 -21.86 25.30 22.26
C LEU A 119 -20.37 25.11 22.00
N HIS A 120 -19.89 25.69 20.89
CA HIS A 120 -18.49 25.72 20.49
C HIS A 120 -17.93 27.12 20.72
N TRP A 121 -16.96 27.22 21.64
CA TRP A 121 -16.30 28.47 21.95
C TRP A 121 -15.14 28.68 20.97
N PRO A 122 -15.08 29.80 20.24
CA PRO A 122 -13.91 30.11 19.42
C PRO A 122 -12.68 30.24 20.34
N GLY A 123 -11.60 29.55 20.00
CA GLY A 123 -10.45 29.35 20.90
C GLY A 123 -9.70 30.65 21.22
N SER A 124 -9.92 31.20 22.40
CA SER A 124 -8.91 31.52 23.41
C SER A 124 -9.66 31.89 24.70
N GLU A 125 -9.15 31.53 25.88
CA GLU A 125 -9.82 31.85 27.14
C GLU A 125 -9.96 33.36 27.41
N MET A 126 -9.25 34.18 26.64
CA MET A 126 -9.14 35.62 26.79
C MET A 126 -10.00 36.43 25.81
N ASP A 127 -10.39 35.88 24.66
CA ASP A 127 -11.18 36.62 23.68
C ASP A 127 -12.66 36.32 23.88
N GLY A 128 -13.42 37.32 24.30
CA GLY A 128 -14.85 37.25 24.60
C GLY A 128 -15.74 37.05 23.36
N GLY A 129 -15.37 36.12 22.49
CA GLY A 129 -16.09 35.79 21.27
C GLY A 129 -17.43 35.09 21.55
N GLU A 130 -18.42 35.34 20.69
CA GLU A 130 -19.73 34.70 20.79
C GLU A 130 -19.61 33.19 20.53
N PRO A 131 -20.23 32.34 21.37
CA PRO A 131 -20.23 30.89 21.14
C PRO A 131 -21.05 30.54 19.89
N HIS A 132 -20.49 29.68 19.05
CA HIS A 132 -21.21 29.11 17.93
C HIS A 132 -22.10 27.97 18.43
N SER A 133 -23.39 28.00 18.09
CA SER A 133 -24.35 26.98 18.54
C SER A 133 -24.79 26.07 17.39
N VAL A 134 -24.73 24.76 17.63
CA VAL A 134 -25.24 23.74 16.70
C VAL A 134 -26.42 23.04 17.35
N LYS A 135 -27.58 23.06 16.69
CA LYS A 135 -28.82 22.46 17.19
C LYS A 135 -28.98 21.04 16.65
N ARG A 136 -29.35 20.12 17.52
CA ARG A 136 -29.63 18.71 17.21
C ARG A 136 -30.90 18.27 17.94
N PHE A 137 -31.52 17.20 17.45
CA PHE A 137 -32.73 16.64 18.04
C PHE A 137 -32.52 15.16 18.32
N VAL A 138 -33.01 14.69 19.44
CA VAL A 138 -33.07 13.26 19.78
C VAL A 138 -34.48 12.88 20.20
N SER A 139 -34.88 11.65 19.93
CA SER A 139 -36.20 11.11 20.27
C SER A 139 -36.03 9.85 21.11
N PRO A 140 -36.17 9.95 22.45
CA PRO A 140 -36.04 8.80 23.35
C PRO A 140 -37.11 7.73 23.13
N PHE A 141 -38.30 8.14 22.71
CA PHE A 141 -39.44 7.25 22.49
C PHE A 141 -39.56 6.97 20.99
N GLN A 142 -39.12 5.79 20.55
CA GLN A 142 -39.25 5.37 19.15
C GLN A 142 -40.74 5.28 18.76
N THR A 143 -41.09 5.86 17.62
CA THR A 143 -42.45 5.74 17.04
C THR A 143 -42.66 4.30 16.58
N THR A 144 -43.37 3.49 17.36
CA THR A 144 -43.75 2.13 16.94
C THR A 144 -44.91 2.17 15.95
N ALA A 145 -45.05 1.14 15.11
CA ALA A 145 -46.13 1.04 14.11
C ALA A 145 -47.54 1.16 14.74
N SER A 146 -47.70 0.78 16.02
CA SER A 146 -48.92 0.94 16.80
C SER A 146 -49.27 2.41 17.10
N MET A 147 -48.26 3.27 17.34
CA MET A 147 -48.47 4.71 17.62
C MET A 147 -48.84 5.53 16.38
N LEU A 148 -48.61 5.01 15.17
CA LEU A 148 -49.05 5.65 13.92
C LEU A 148 -50.56 5.52 13.70
N MET A 149 -51.21 4.51 14.29
CA MET A 149 -52.68 4.34 14.20
C MET A 149 -53.47 5.30 15.10
N THR A 150 -52.86 5.84 16.16
CA THR A 150 -53.53 6.71 17.15
C THR A 150 -53.22 8.19 17.01
N SER A 151 -52.45 8.60 15.97
CA SER A 151 -52.18 9.98 15.55
C SER A 151 -51.63 10.95 16.63
N ARG A 152 -51.17 10.47 17.80
CA ARG A 152 -50.58 11.33 18.84
C ARG A 152 -49.30 10.71 19.41
N VAL A 153 -48.16 11.19 18.93
CA VAL A 153 -46.87 10.97 19.58
C VAL A 153 -46.88 11.77 20.90
N PRO A 154 -46.61 11.13 22.06
CA PRO A 154 -46.64 11.83 23.34
C PRO A 154 -45.55 12.92 23.38
N SER A 155 -45.89 14.10 23.90
CA SER A 155 -44.93 15.19 24.05
C SER A 155 -43.99 14.92 25.23
N MET A 156 -42.84 15.58 25.23
CA MET A 156 -41.89 15.51 26.33
C MET A 156 -42.39 16.34 27.52
N ALA A 157 -42.40 15.73 28.70
CA ALA A 157 -42.83 16.39 29.94
C ALA A 157 -41.64 16.88 30.76
N TYR A 158 -40.65 16.02 30.99
CA TYR A 158 -39.47 16.35 31.81
C TYR A 158 -38.24 15.56 31.39
N LEU A 159 -37.06 16.11 31.67
CA LEU A 159 -35.78 15.43 31.54
C LEU A 159 -34.95 15.57 32.83
N SER A 160 -34.17 14.55 33.15
CA SER A 160 -33.14 14.61 34.19
C SER A 160 -31.86 13.95 33.69
N TRP A 161 -30.76 14.69 33.68
CA TRP A 161 -29.45 14.12 33.37
C TRP A 161 -28.96 13.21 34.48
N HIS A 162 -28.24 12.17 34.10
CA HIS A 162 -27.45 11.39 35.05
C HIS A 162 -26.24 12.22 35.50
N PRO A 163 -25.92 12.30 36.80
CA PRO A 163 -24.88 13.21 37.30
C PRO A 163 -23.45 12.82 36.89
N TYR A 164 -23.15 11.52 36.73
CA TYR A 164 -21.79 11.01 36.50
C TYR A 164 -21.59 10.27 35.16
N ASP A 165 -22.53 9.41 34.77
CA ASP A 165 -22.52 8.68 33.50
C ASP A 165 -22.65 9.61 32.28
N LEU A 166 -21.80 9.38 31.29
CA LEU A 166 -21.58 10.29 30.17
C LEU A 166 -22.79 10.33 29.24
N GLU A 167 -23.35 11.53 29.07
CA GLU A 167 -24.45 11.82 28.14
C GLU A 167 -25.70 10.92 28.29
N ARG A 168 -25.96 10.44 29.50
CA ARG A 168 -27.14 9.65 29.85
C ARG A 168 -28.18 10.52 30.55
N MET A 169 -29.45 10.30 30.24
CA MET A 169 -30.57 11.04 30.82
C MET A 169 -31.79 10.13 30.99
N LEU A 170 -32.63 10.47 31.98
CA LEU A 170 -33.98 9.95 32.11
C LEU A 170 -34.95 10.93 31.44
N ALA A 171 -35.73 10.42 30.50
CA ALA A 171 -36.74 11.14 29.74
C ALA A 171 -38.15 10.72 30.20
N LEU A 172 -39.03 11.69 30.49
CA LEU A 172 -40.42 11.46 30.86
C LEU A 172 -41.36 12.00 29.78
N SER A 173 -42.27 11.17 29.29
CA SER A 173 -43.33 11.56 28.35
C SER A 173 -44.54 12.16 29.08
N SER A 174 -45.36 12.91 28.36
CA SER A 174 -46.63 13.48 28.86
C SER A 174 -47.66 12.42 29.26
N VAL A 175 -47.46 11.17 28.84
CA VAL A 175 -48.33 10.02 29.14
C VAL A 175 -47.78 9.20 30.33
N GLY A 176 -46.68 9.64 30.94
CA GLY A 176 -46.09 9.00 32.13
C GLY A 176 -45.10 7.87 31.82
N SER A 177 -44.67 7.72 30.56
CA SER A 177 -43.64 6.75 30.19
C SER A 177 -42.25 7.29 30.52
N ILE A 178 -41.42 6.48 31.17
CA ILE A 178 -40.03 6.81 31.52
C ILE A 178 -39.09 6.02 30.60
N CYS A 179 -38.08 6.69 30.04
CA CYS A 179 -37.05 6.07 29.22
C CYS A 179 -35.66 6.47 29.75
N ASP A 180 -34.80 5.47 29.92
CA ASP A 180 -33.37 5.68 30.12
C ASP A 180 -32.69 5.79 28.75
N TYR A 181 -32.16 6.97 28.45
CA TYR A 181 -31.68 7.34 27.13
C TYR A 181 -30.24 7.84 27.20
N ARG A 182 -29.37 7.23 26.39
CA ARG A 182 -27.99 7.68 26.19
C ARG A 182 -27.87 8.34 24.82
N ILE A 183 -27.31 9.55 24.78
CA ILE A 183 -27.13 10.27 23.52
C ILE A 183 -26.14 9.49 22.63
N PRO A 184 -26.48 9.23 21.35
CA PRO A 184 -25.55 8.65 20.41
C PRO A 184 -24.34 9.57 20.21
N GLN A 185 -23.15 9.05 20.49
CA GLN A 185 -21.91 9.77 20.28
C GLN A 185 -21.60 9.93 18.79
N ARG A 186 -20.98 11.05 18.43
CA ARG A 186 -20.36 11.20 17.11
C ARG A 186 -18.95 10.63 17.18
N VAL A 187 -18.76 9.48 16.55
CA VAL A 187 -17.42 8.93 16.33
C VAL A 187 -16.79 9.73 15.20
N ALA A 188 -15.82 10.57 15.52
CA ALA A 188 -14.88 11.03 14.50
C ALA A 188 -13.97 9.85 14.17
N VAL A 189 -13.88 9.50 12.89
CA VAL A 189 -13.01 8.42 12.39
C VAL A 189 -11.89 8.99 11.53
N SER A 190 -10.72 8.38 11.60
CA SER A 190 -9.55 8.71 10.79
C SER A 190 -8.75 7.46 10.48
N TRP A 191 -8.13 7.40 9.32
CA TRP A 191 -7.16 6.37 8.96
C TRP A 191 -5.75 6.79 9.42
N ASP A 192 -4.93 5.82 9.81
CA ASP A 192 -3.48 6.02 9.92
C ASP A 192 -2.74 5.59 8.64
N ASN A 193 -1.42 5.76 8.62
CA ASN A 193 -0.56 5.40 7.49
C ASN A 193 -0.45 3.88 7.25
N ASN A 194 -0.89 3.06 8.21
CA ASN A 194 -0.89 1.61 8.16
C ASN A 194 -2.29 1.05 7.86
N ASN A 195 -3.17 1.87 7.30
CA ASN A 195 -4.55 1.51 6.95
C ASN A 195 -5.39 1.04 8.15
N ASN A 196 -5.08 1.52 9.35
CA ASN A 196 -5.87 1.27 10.54
C ASN A 196 -6.91 2.38 10.70
N LEU A 197 -8.17 1.99 10.81
CA LEU A 197 -9.25 2.92 11.11
C LEU A 197 -9.27 3.17 12.62
N PHE A 198 -9.06 4.41 13.03
CA PHE A 198 -9.26 4.86 14.40
C PHE A 198 -10.56 5.64 14.52
N GLY A 199 -11.19 5.58 15.67
CA GLY A 199 -12.14 6.61 16.05
C GLY A 199 -12.41 6.68 17.53
N ASN A 200 -13.10 7.74 17.90
CA ASN A 200 -13.34 8.06 19.29
C ASN A 200 -14.61 7.37 19.82
N ASN A 201 -14.49 6.65 20.94
CA ASN A 201 -15.60 6.21 21.77
C ASN A 201 -15.55 7.00 23.09
N GLY A 202 -16.26 8.12 23.12
CA GLY A 202 -16.37 9.01 24.27
C GLY A 202 -15.08 9.80 24.50
N ASN A 203 -14.31 9.37 25.50
CA ASN A 203 -13.00 9.95 25.82
C ASN A 203 -11.82 9.08 25.33
N ASP A 204 -12.10 7.87 24.83
CA ASP A 204 -11.08 6.91 24.42
C ASP A 204 -10.97 6.83 22.90
N LEU A 205 -9.77 7.04 22.37
CA LEU A 205 -9.46 6.71 20.98
C LEU A 205 -9.28 5.19 20.88
N ARG A 206 -10.08 4.53 20.03
CA ARG A 206 -9.94 3.11 19.75
C ARG A 206 -9.64 2.87 18.28
N GLN A 207 -8.79 1.88 18.02
CA GLN A 207 -8.65 1.29 16.70
C GLN A 207 -9.88 0.40 16.46
N PHE A 208 -10.56 0.61 15.35
CA PHE A 208 -11.53 -0.34 14.83
C PHE A 208 -10.76 -1.51 14.25
N ALA A 209 -10.92 -2.68 14.87
CA ALA A 209 -10.51 -3.91 14.22
C ALA A 209 -11.40 -4.11 12.99
N THR A 210 -10.80 -4.32 11.83
CA THR A 210 -11.50 -4.97 10.72
C THR A 210 -12.10 -6.28 11.25
N PRO A 211 -13.35 -6.62 10.90
CA PRO A 211 -13.98 -7.82 11.43
C PRO A 211 -13.13 -9.03 11.04
N THR A 212 -12.43 -9.61 12.01
CA THR A 212 -11.85 -10.93 11.84
C THR A 212 -13.00 -11.91 11.65
N ARG A 213 -12.83 -12.89 10.76
CA ARG A 213 -13.79 -13.98 10.53
C ARG A 213 -14.32 -14.46 11.88
N SER A 214 -15.64 -14.45 12.07
CA SER A 214 -16.21 -14.95 13.31
C SER A 214 -15.76 -16.40 13.49
N SER A 215 -15.22 -16.71 14.66
CA SER A 215 -14.85 -18.08 15.04
C SER A 215 -16.09 -18.94 15.34
N THR A 216 -17.30 -18.37 15.23
CA THR A 216 -18.58 -19.03 15.48
C THR A 216 -19.55 -18.81 14.31
N PRO A 217 -20.20 -19.85 13.76
CA PRO A 217 -21.04 -19.76 12.56
C PRO A 217 -22.48 -19.26 12.80
N THR A 218 -22.79 -18.64 13.94
CA THR A 218 -24.18 -18.29 14.27
C THR A 218 -24.27 -16.88 14.83
N ASP A 219 -25.27 -16.15 14.34
CA ASP A 219 -25.66 -14.78 14.67
C ASP A 219 -24.98 -13.63 13.91
N SER A 220 -25.17 -13.60 12.58
CA SER A 220 -25.38 -12.35 11.85
C SER A 220 -26.15 -12.64 10.55
N LEU A 221 -27.37 -12.12 10.42
CA LEU A 221 -28.17 -12.13 9.17
C LEU A 221 -27.56 -11.30 8.03
N ASN A 222 -26.35 -10.74 8.22
CA ASN A 222 -25.52 -10.10 7.21
C ASN A 222 -24.15 -10.81 7.19
N GLN A 223 -24.12 -12.03 6.67
CA GLN A 223 -22.88 -12.69 6.31
C GLN A 223 -22.35 -12.00 5.05
N TRP A 224 -21.50 -10.99 5.20
CA TRP A 224 -20.57 -10.65 4.13
C TRP A 224 -19.64 -11.86 4.00
N ASN A 225 -19.99 -12.77 3.10
CA ASN A 225 -19.12 -13.86 2.66
C ASN A 225 -17.88 -13.23 2.00
N ILE A 226 -16.92 -12.82 2.81
CA ILE A 226 -15.54 -12.61 2.37
C ILE A 226 -14.93 -14.01 2.26
N ASP A 227 -15.35 -14.70 1.20
CA ASP A 227 -14.73 -15.92 0.70
C ASP A 227 -13.87 -15.59 -0.53
N SER A 228 -13.38 -14.34 -0.63
CA SER A 228 -12.30 -13.99 -1.53
C SER A 228 -10.98 -14.24 -0.80
N SER A 229 -10.29 -15.30 -1.20
CA SER A 229 -8.85 -15.52 -0.96
C SER A 229 -7.94 -14.46 -1.61
N GLU A 230 -8.51 -13.33 -2.04
CA GLU A 230 -7.80 -12.22 -2.65
C GLU A 230 -7.39 -11.25 -1.55
N GLU A 231 -6.12 -11.33 -1.16
CA GLU A 231 -5.47 -10.32 -0.34
C GLU A 231 -5.59 -8.96 -1.04
N ASP A 232 -5.90 -7.92 -0.27
CA ASP A 232 -5.99 -6.55 -0.81
C ASP A 232 -4.68 -6.21 -1.54
N ILE A 233 -4.79 -5.71 -2.77
CA ILE A 233 -3.62 -5.36 -3.58
C ILE A 233 -2.76 -4.29 -2.88
N ALA A 234 -3.35 -3.39 -2.11
CA ALA A 234 -2.62 -2.39 -1.34
C ALA A 234 -1.74 -3.03 -0.26
N GLU A 235 -2.27 -4.02 0.47
CA GLU A 235 -1.51 -4.79 1.46
C GLU A 235 -0.42 -5.62 0.79
N THR A 236 -0.76 -6.27 -0.33
CA THR A 236 0.17 -7.05 -1.14
C THR A 236 1.34 -6.19 -1.62
N MET A 237 1.07 -4.99 -2.13
CA MET A 237 2.08 -4.03 -2.59
C MET A 237 2.98 -3.57 -1.44
N GLN A 238 2.40 -3.25 -0.28
CA GLN A 238 3.16 -2.82 0.90
C GLN A 238 4.10 -3.93 1.39
N HIS A 239 3.61 -5.18 1.49
CA HIS A 239 4.41 -6.34 1.90
C HIS A 239 5.54 -6.64 0.92
N ARG A 240 5.26 -6.58 -0.39
CA ARG A 240 6.28 -6.68 -1.44
C ARG A 240 7.33 -5.57 -1.33
N ALA A 241 6.91 -4.33 -1.04
CA ALA A 241 7.82 -3.20 -0.88
C ALA A 241 8.78 -3.41 0.30
N LEU A 242 8.29 -3.90 1.44
CA LEU A 242 9.12 -4.25 2.61
C LEU A 242 10.17 -5.31 2.28
N LYS A 243 9.88 -6.23 1.36
CA LYS A 243 10.80 -7.25 0.86
C LYS A 243 11.72 -6.76 -0.28
N ASN A 244 11.69 -5.46 -0.61
CA ASN A 244 12.46 -4.84 -1.70
C ASN A 244 12.12 -5.39 -3.09
N TYR A 245 10.86 -5.80 -3.31
CA TYR A 245 10.36 -6.24 -4.61
C TYR A 245 10.67 -5.21 -5.72
N GLY A 246 11.17 -5.70 -6.86
CA GLY A 246 11.56 -4.90 -8.02
C GLY A 246 12.77 -3.98 -7.83
N LEU A 247 13.32 -3.88 -6.61
CA LEU A 247 14.49 -3.07 -6.27
C LEU A 247 15.77 -3.92 -6.09
N MET A 248 15.66 -5.25 -6.06
CA MET A 248 16.81 -6.15 -6.00
C MET A 248 17.72 -6.01 -7.23
N ALA A 249 19.03 -6.20 -7.05
CA ALA A 249 20.01 -6.12 -8.13
C ALA A 249 19.75 -7.17 -9.23
N ASP A 250 19.51 -8.41 -8.82
CA ASP A 250 19.12 -9.50 -9.71
C ASP A 250 17.60 -9.49 -9.94
N LEU A 251 17.17 -9.15 -11.17
CA LEU A 251 15.75 -9.10 -11.52
C LEU A 251 15.08 -10.48 -11.39
N GLN A 252 15.80 -11.57 -11.61
CA GLN A 252 15.19 -12.91 -11.65
C GLN A 252 14.70 -13.33 -10.26
N ARG A 253 15.43 -12.93 -9.21
CA ARG A 253 15.04 -13.16 -7.81
C ARG A 253 13.80 -12.40 -7.36
N ASN A 254 13.40 -11.33 -8.07
CA ASN A 254 12.13 -10.66 -7.78
C ASN A 254 10.94 -11.60 -7.98
N GLY A 255 11.05 -12.58 -8.88
CA GLY A 255 10.01 -13.59 -9.06
C GLY A 255 9.77 -14.40 -7.78
N ASP A 256 10.81 -14.69 -7.00
CA ASP A 256 10.67 -15.48 -5.77
C ASP A 256 9.91 -14.72 -4.65
N LEU A 257 9.79 -13.39 -4.77
CA LEU A 257 9.02 -12.54 -3.85
C LEU A 257 7.53 -12.43 -4.21
N VAL A 258 7.14 -12.95 -5.38
CA VAL A 258 5.74 -12.94 -5.83
C VAL A 258 5.04 -14.16 -5.27
N GLU A 259 4.21 -13.93 -4.26
CA GLU A 259 3.39 -14.96 -3.65
C GLU A 259 2.16 -15.27 -4.55
N LYS A 260 1.88 -16.56 -4.77
CA LYS A 260 0.63 -17.09 -5.39
C LYS A 260 0.33 -16.68 -6.85
N ASN A 261 1.26 -16.08 -7.59
CA ASN A 261 1.05 -15.71 -9.01
C ASN A 261 2.22 -16.15 -9.91
N ASP A 262 2.14 -17.37 -10.44
CA ASP A 262 3.17 -17.98 -11.29
C ASP A 262 3.45 -17.17 -12.56
N GLY A 263 2.44 -16.49 -13.12
CA GLY A 263 2.58 -15.66 -14.31
C GLY A 263 3.44 -14.42 -14.08
N LEU A 264 3.35 -13.79 -12.90
CA LEU A 264 4.20 -12.66 -12.57
C LEU A 264 5.63 -13.10 -12.18
N GLN A 265 5.79 -14.31 -11.62
CA GLN A 265 7.11 -14.91 -11.42
C GLN A 265 7.86 -15.11 -12.75
N SER A 266 7.19 -15.64 -13.77
CA SER A 266 7.79 -15.85 -15.10
C SER A 266 8.20 -14.53 -15.75
N VAL A 267 7.40 -13.47 -15.60
CA VAL A 267 7.72 -12.13 -16.12
C VAL A 267 9.04 -11.60 -15.58
N TRP A 268 9.29 -11.69 -14.26
CA TRP A 268 10.55 -11.21 -13.70
C TRP A 268 11.77 -12.03 -14.16
N ARG A 269 11.63 -13.35 -14.27
CA ARG A 269 12.68 -14.23 -14.80
C ARG A 269 13.01 -13.88 -16.25
N MET A 270 11.97 -13.67 -17.07
CA MET A 270 12.05 -13.26 -18.47
C MET A 270 12.70 -11.89 -18.63
N LEU A 271 12.25 -10.87 -17.88
CA LEU A 271 12.85 -9.53 -17.93
C LEU A 271 14.33 -9.56 -17.55
N GLY A 272 14.70 -10.35 -16.54
CA GLY A 272 16.09 -10.56 -16.17
C GLY A 272 16.93 -11.17 -17.30
N HIS A 273 16.35 -12.05 -18.12
CA HIS A 273 17.02 -12.62 -19.30
C HIS A 273 17.15 -11.58 -20.42
N MET A 274 16.06 -10.88 -20.76
CA MET A 274 16.06 -9.85 -21.82
C MET A 274 17.05 -8.71 -21.54
N VAL A 275 17.21 -8.31 -20.27
CA VAL A 275 18.18 -7.28 -19.87
C VAL A 275 19.62 -7.78 -19.95
N LYS A 276 19.89 -9.06 -19.63
CA LYS A 276 21.23 -9.66 -19.74
C LYS A 276 21.71 -9.75 -21.19
N GLU A 277 20.81 -10.11 -22.09
CA GLU A 277 21.09 -10.23 -23.53
C GLU A 277 21.04 -8.91 -24.30
N ASP A 278 20.86 -7.76 -23.61
CA ASP A 278 20.68 -6.42 -24.19
C ASP A 278 19.57 -6.31 -25.25
N ASN A 279 18.59 -7.22 -25.20
CA ASN A 279 17.55 -7.38 -26.22
C ASN A 279 16.21 -6.84 -25.70
N LYS A 280 16.13 -5.52 -25.55
CA LYS A 280 14.94 -4.85 -25.01
C LYS A 280 13.83 -4.60 -26.03
N GLN A 281 14.06 -4.82 -27.32
CA GLN A 281 13.10 -4.45 -28.38
C GLN A 281 11.94 -5.45 -28.55
N GLY A 282 12.01 -6.63 -27.91
CA GLY A 282 10.95 -7.65 -27.95
C GLY A 282 10.90 -8.44 -29.27
N LEU A 283 10.17 -9.56 -29.27
CA LEU A 283 10.12 -10.47 -30.42
C LEU A 283 9.49 -9.86 -31.67
N LYS A 284 8.53 -8.94 -31.52
CA LYS A 284 7.88 -8.28 -32.65
C LYS A 284 8.91 -7.53 -33.52
N GLU A 285 9.81 -6.78 -32.89
CA GLU A 285 10.84 -6.01 -33.59
C GLU A 285 11.96 -6.92 -34.12
N ILE A 286 12.40 -7.90 -33.31
CA ILE A 286 13.47 -8.85 -33.69
C ILE A 286 13.07 -9.68 -34.92
N LEU A 287 11.82 -10.10 -34.99
CA LEU A 287 11.28 -10.85 -36.14
C LEU A 287 10.90 -9.93 -37.31
N GLY A 288 11.00 -8.60 -37.18
CA GLY A 288 10.65 -7.64 -38.23
C GLY A 288 9.15 -7.61 -38.55
N VAL A 289 8.30 -7.86 -37.57
CA VAL A 289 6.83 -7.91 -37.71
C VAL A 289 6.26 -6.50 -37.60
N ASN A 290 6.68 -5.61 -38.51
CA ASN A 290 6.25 -4.20 -38.51
C ASN A 290 5.08 -3.94 -39.49
N ASN A 291 4.26 -2.95 -39.15
CA ASN A 291 3.18 -2.41 -40.00
C ASN A 291 3.63 -1.19 -40.83
N ALA A 292 4.84 -0.68 -40.60
CA ALA A 292 5.31 0.59 -41.17
C ALA A 292 6.48 0.39 -42.16
N LEU A 293 6.49 1.22 -43.19
CA LEU A 293 7.44 1.30 -44.32
C LEU A 293 8.92 1.52 -43.95
N GLU A 294 9.30 1.53 -42.68
CA GLU A 294 10.62 1.96 -42.20
C GLU A 294 11.38 0.92 -41.34
N GLY A 295 10.86 -0.30 -41.19
CA GLY A 295 11.60 -1.41 -40.56
C GLY A 295 12.26 -2.32 -41.60
N PRO A 296 13.37 -3.02 -41.27
CA PRO A 296 13.85 -4.08 -42.14
C PRO A 296 12.72 -5.11 -42.32
N PRO A 297 12.36 -5.48 -43.56
CA PRO A 297 11.37 -6.53 -43.79
C PRO A 297 11.84 -7.80 -43.08
N MET A 298 10.90 -8.58 -42.55
CA MET A 298 11.20 -9.88 -41.95
C MET A 298 12.14 -10.66 -42.88
N SER A 299 13.29 -11.03 -42.34
CA SER A 299 14.30 -11.82 -43.04
C SER A 299 13.66 -13.08 -43.62
N GLN A 300 13.89 -13.36 -44.91
CA GLN A 300 13.41 -14.59 -45.53
C GLN A 300 14.02 -15.79 -44.80
N SER A 301 13.17 -16.62 -44.20
CA SER A 301 13.63 -17.83 -43.53
C SER A 301 13.92 -18.95 -44.53
N GLU A 302 14.93 -19.76 -44.25
CA GLU A 302 15.26 -20.95 -45.03
C GLU A 302 14.35 -22.11 -44.58
N PRO A 303 13.53 -22.70 -45.46
CA PRO A 303 12.73 -23.87 -45.15
C PRO A 303 13.60 -25.15 -45.21
N VAL A 304 13.93 -25.70 -44.05
CA VAL A 304 14.73 -26.93 -43.92
C VAL A 304 13.83 -28.12 -43.61
N ASN A 305 13.81 -29.12 -44.50
CA ASN A 305 13.07 -30.36 -44.24
C ASN A 305 13.85 -31.26 -43.28
N THR A 306 13.42 -31.31 -42.02
CA THR A 306 14.08 -32.06 -40.96
C THR A 306 13.45 -33.44 -40.81
N LYS A 307 14.27 -34.49 -40.94
CA LYS A 307 13.83 -35.89 -40.77
C LYS A 307 13.80 -36.26 -39.29
N TRP A 308 12.96 -37.24 -38.97
CA TRP A 308 12.90 -37.83 -37.64
C TRP A 308 14.20 -38.58 -37.32
N VAL A 309 14.84 -38.24 -36.20
CA VAL A 309 16.11 -38.87 -35.79
C VAL A 309 15.91 -40.36 -35.50
N ASP A 310 14.77 -40.69 -34.89
CA ASP A 310 14.46 -42.05 -34.44
C ASP A 310 13.87 -42.95 -35.53
N PHE A 311 13.50 -42.40 -36.70
CA PHE A 311 12.76 -43.11 -37.76
C PHE A 311 13.33 -42.81 -39.15
N SER A 312 13.97 -43.82 -39.77
CA SER A 312 14.72 -43.68 -41.03
C SER A 312 13.86 -43.50 -42.29
N MET A 313 12.57 -43.87 -42.26
CA MET A 313 11.68 -43.93 -43.44
C MET A 313 10.55 -42.88 -43.44
N CYS A 314 10.59 -41.89 -42.54
CA CYS A 314 9.50 -40.92 -42.39
C CYS A 314 9.65 -39.67 -43.29
N SER A 315 8.54 -39.14 -43.79
CA SER A 315 8.49 -37.77 -44.31
C SER A 315 8.84 -36.80 -43.19
N GLY A 316 9.86 -35.96 -43.41
CA GLY A 316 10.24 -34.91 -42.46
C GLY A 316 9.21 -33.78 -42.39
N LEU A 317 9.41 -32.90 -41.41
CA LEU A 317 8.64 -31.66 -41.27
C LEU A 317 9.51 -30.47 -41.67
N VAL A 318 8.88 -29.46 -42.27
CA VAL A 318 9.56 -28.21 -42.63
C VAL A 318 9.78 -27.40 -41.36
N VAL A 319 11.03 -27.02 -41.12
CA VAL A 319 11.45 -26.12 -40.05
C VAL A 319 12.05 -24.87 -40.70
N TYR A 320 11.60 -23.70 -40.28
CA TYR A 320 12.08 -22.42 -40.80
C TYR A 320 13.26 -21.91 -39.99
N ARG A 321 14.34 -21.49 -40.65
CA ARG A 321 15.57 -21.02 -40.01
C ARG A 321 15.94 -19.60 -40.43
N SER A 322 16.33 -18.79 -39.45
CA SER A 322 16.98 -17.50 -39.65
C SER A 322 17.65 -17.08 -38.34
N GLU A 323 18.63 -16.18 -38.42
CA GLU A 323 19.32 -15.63 -37.25
C GLU A 323 18.32 -14.99 -36.27
N GLN A 324 17.32 -14.28 -36.79
CA GLN A 324 16.24 -13.65 -36.03
C GLN A 324 15.39 -14.68 -35.27
N ARG A 325 15.09 -15.83 -35.89
CA ARG A 325 14.33 -16.93 -35.26
C ARG A 325 15.14 -17.62 -34.17
N ASP A 326 16.44 -17.74 -34.35
CA ASP A 326 17.35 -18.31 -33.33
C ASP A 326 17.48 -17.38 -32.12
N ILE A 327 17.64 -16.07 -32.34
CA ILE A 327 17.60 -15.06 -31.28
C ILE A 327 16.24 -15.07 -30.56
N ALA A 328 15.14 -15.16 -31.32
CA ALA A 328 13.80 -15.22 -30.75
C ALA A 328 13.61 -16.45 -29.83
N GLN A 329 14.14 -17.61 -30.22
CA GLN A 329 14.08 -18.83 -29.40
C GLN A 329 14.92 -18.72 -28.14
N LEU A 330 16.13 -18.15 -28.25
CA LEU A 330 16.97 -17.87 -27.10
C LEU A 330 16.24 -16.98 -26.09
N LEU A 331 15.57 -15.91 -26.56
CA LEU A 331 14.79 -15.02 -25.70
C LEU A 331 13.55 -15.66 -25.09
N CYS A 332 12.97 -16.65 -25.76
CA CYS A 332 11.90 -17.50 -25.20
C CYS A 332 12.42 -18.48 -24.12
N GLY A 333 13.72 -18.50 -23.83
CA GLY A 333 14.32 -19.38 -22.82
C GLY A 333 14.72 -20.75 -23.34
N TRP A 334 14.78 -20.94 -24.67
CA TRP A 334 15.37 -22.14 -25.27
C TRP A 334 16.88 -21.90 -25.44
N THR A 335 17.62 -22.04 -24.34
CA THR A 335 19.03 -21.60 -24.21
C THR A 335 20.05 -22.62 -24.74
N PHE A 336 19.71 -23.39 -25.77
CA PHE A 336 20.58 -24.43 -26.31
C PHE A 336 20.88 -24.21 -27.78
N GLU A 337 22.09 -24.58 -28.18
CA GLU A 337 22.47 -24.56 -29.59
C GLU A 337 21.92 -25.82 -30.28
N ARG A 338 21.11 -25.62 -31.33
CA ARG A 338 20.48 -26.74 -32.05
C ARG A 338 21.47 -27.69 -32.74
N GLU A 339 22.66 -27.21 -33.05
CA GLU A 339 23.72 -28.01 -33.70
C GLU A 339 24.51 -28.85 -32.69
N LYS A 340 24.53 -28.46 -31.41
CA LYS A 340 25.26 -29.15 -30.35
C LYS A 340 24.31 -30.00 -29.53
N GLU A 341 24.23 -31.27 -29.87
CA GLU A 341 23.43 -32.27 -29.16
C GLU A 341 23.65 -32.27 -27.63
N ALA A 342 24.90 -32.12 -27.18
CA ALA A 342 25.24 -32.06 -25.76
C ALA A 342 24.61 -30.87 -25.02
N SER A 343 24.47 -29.72 -25.69
CA SER A 343 23.83 -28.52 -25.12
C SER A 343 22.33 -28.75 -24.93
N PHE A 344 21.69 -29.39 -25.91
CA PHE A 344 20.27 -29.72 -25.84
C PHE A 344 19.95 -30.73 -24.73
N THR A 345 20.75 -31.79 -24.59
CA THR A 345 20.55 -32.78 -23.51
C THR A 345 20.77 -32.17 -22.13
N ALA A 346 21.78 -31.32 -21.96
CA ALA A 346 22.03 -30.63 -20.70
C ALA A 346 20.86 -29.72 -20.28
N PHE A 347 20.26 -29.03 -21.25
CA PHE A 347 19.07 -28.22 -21.01
C PHE A 347 17.86 -29.06 -20.57
N LEU A 348 17.61 -30.20 -21.22
CA LEU A 348 16.52 -31.10 -20.82
C LEU A 348 16.75 -31.71 -19.43
N ASP A 349 17.99 -32.03 -19.08
CA ASP A 349 18.34 -32.52 -17.75
C ASP A 349 18.13 -31.46 -16.66
N GLU A 350 18.36 -30.17 -16.97
CA GLU A 350 18.04 -29.06 -16.06
C GLU A 350 16.52 -28.97 -15.79
N LEU A 351 15.70 -29.13 -16.82
CA LEU A 351 14.23 -29.16 -16.66
C LEU A 351 13.77 -30.37 -15.85
N CYS A 352 14.38 -31.54 -16.08
CA CYS A 352 14.12 -32.73 -15.28
C CYS A 352 14.52 -32.52 -13.81
N ALA A 353 15.63 -31.83 -13.54
CA ALA A 353 16.05 -31.49 -12.18
C ALA A 353 15.04 -30.55 -11.47
N LYS A 354 14.37 -29.67 -12.23
CA LYS A 354 13.25 -28.82 -11.76
C LYS A 354 11.91 -29.55 -11.65
N ARG A 355 11.87 -30.86 -11.96
CA ARG A 355 10.66 -31.72 -12.01
C ARG A 355 9.66 -31.35 -13.12
N GLU A 356 10.08 -30.65 -14.15
CA GLU A 356 9.25 -30.27 -15.31
C GLU A 356 9.31 -31.35 -16.42
N TYR A 357 9.00 -32.61 -16.10
CA TYR A 357 9.17 -33.73 -17.04
C TYR A 357 8.28 -33.64 -18.29
N THR A 358 7.03 -33.16 -18.16
CA THR A 358 6.09 -33.06 -19.30
C THR A 358 6.54 -31.99 -20.29
N ARG A 359 7.03 -30.86 -19.80
CA ARG A 359 7.63 -29.80 -20.62
C ARG A 359 8.92 -30.29 -21.30
N ALA A 360 9.81 -30.97 -20.58
CA ALA A 360 11.03 -31.53 -21.16
C ALA A 360 10.74 -32.57 -22.27
N ALA A 361 9.74 -33.45 -22.06
CA ALA A 361 9.32 -34.42 -23.06
C ALA A 361 8.72 -33.77 -24.31
N LEU A 362 7.89 -32.72 -24.13
CA LEU A 362 7.34 -31.94 -25.26
C LEU A 362 8.47 -31.35 -26.12
N LEU A 363 9.48 -30.74 -25.47
CA LEU A 363 10.62 -30.14 -26.16
C LEU A 363 11.45 -31.19 -26.90
N ALA A 364 11.66 -32.37 -26.32
CA ALA A 364 12.28 -33.50 -27.02
C ALA A 364 11.50 -33.92 -28.27
N CYS A 365 10.16 -33.93 -28.20
CA CYS A 365 9.29 -34.19 -29.36
C CYS A 365 9.40 -33.12 -30.44
N PHE A 366 9.38 -31.83 -30.08
CA PHE A 366 9.57 -30.73 -31.04
C PHE A 366 10.92 -30.79 -31.77
N HIS A 367 11.94 -31.39 -31.13
CA HIS A 367 13.26 -31.61 -31.72
C HIS A 367 13.43 -33.00 -32.36
N PHE A 368 12.33 -33.69 -32.68
CA PHE A 368 12.30 -34.95 -33.41
C PHE A 368 12.95 -36.14 -32.68
N ARG A 369 13.01 -36.11 -31.35
CA ARG A 369 13.60 -37.15 -30.48
C ARG A 369 12.54 -37.81 -29.60
N VAL A 370 11.66 -38.59 -30.22
CA VAL A 370 10.53 -39.25 -29.55
C VAL A 370 11.02 -40.30 -28.53
N ARG A 371 12.10 -41.02 -28.82
CA ARG A 371 12.68 -42.00 -27.88
C ARG A 371 13.17 -41.34 -26.60
N LEU A 372 13.78 -40.16 -26.72
CA LEU A 372 14.21 -39.38 -25.56
C LEU A 372 13.01 -38.87 -24.75
N ALA A 373 11.93 -38.44 -25.41
CA ALA A 373 10.70 -38.04 -24.73
C ALA A 373 10.08 -39.20 -23.92
N ILE A 374 10.06 -40.42 -24.47
CA ILE A 374 9.59 -41.63 -23.77
C ILE A 374 10.43 -41.90 -22.53
N ASP A 375 11.77 -41.81 -22.64
CA ASP A 375 12.67 -41.98 -21.50
C ASP A 375 12.43 -40.93 -20.40
N ILE A 376 12.31 -39.66 -20.77
CA ILE A 376 12.05 -38.56 -19.82
C ILE A 376 10.74 -38.79 -19.06
N LEU A 377 9.66 -39.15 -19.76
CA LEU A 377 8.37 -39.45 -19.12
C LEU A 377 8.44 -40.70 -18.24
N GLY A 378 9.21 -41.71 -18.65
CA GLY A 378 9.50 -42.89 -17.85
C GLY A 378 10.20 -42.52 -16.53
N ARG A 379 11.28 -41.73 -16.61
CA ARG A 379 12.01 -41.22 -15.45
C ARG A 379 11.10 -40.39 -14.52
N GLY A 380 10.27 -39.53 -15.11
CA GLY A 380 9.29 -38.73 -14.36
C GLY A 380 8.25 -39.60 -13.65
N ALA A 381 7.78 -40.67 -14.29
CA ALA A 381 6.85 -41.62 -13.67
C ALA A 381 7.47 -42.42 -12.52
N ASP A 382 8.75 -42.81 -12.63
CA ASP A 382 9.46 -43.50 -11.55
C ASP A 382 9.72 -42.60 -10.33
N GLN A 383 9.81 -41.29 -10.54
CA GLN A 383 10.06 -40.29 -9.51
C GLN A 383 8.77 -39.61 -9.00
N ALA A 384 7.62 -39.89 -9.63
CA ALA A 384 6.34 -39.32 -9.24
C ALA A 384 5.88 -39.91 -7.89
N SER A 385 5.54 -39.02 -6.95
CA SER A 385 4.97 -39.43 -5.66
C SER A 385 3.51 -39.89 -5.76
N ASP A 386 2.84 -39.54 -6.86
CA ASP A 386 1.43 -39.87 -7.12
C ASP A 386 1.32 -41.08 -8.07
N PRO A 387 0.75 -42.21 -7.61
CA PRO A 387 0.51 -43.40 -8.43
C PRO A 387 -0.46 -43.18 -9.59
N SER A 388 -1.27 -42.12 -9.57
CA SER A 388 -2.25 -41.78 -10.62
C SER A 388 -1.65 -40.97 -11.79
N SER A 389 -0.36 -40.68 -11.73
CA SER A 389 0.36 -39.90 -12.74
C SER A 389 0.23 -40.51 -14.15
N LEU A 390 -0.31 -39.72 -15.07
CA LEU A 390 -0.48 -40.08 -16.49
C LEU A 390 0.84 -40.24 -17.25
N LEU A 391 2.00 -39.94 -16.64
CA LEU A 391 3.31 -39.94 -17.30
C LEU A 391 3.67 -41.30 -17.89
N ARG A 392 3.46 -42.40 -17.14
CA ARG A 392 3.75 -43.76 -17.63
C ARG A 392 2.81 -44.15 -18.77
N VAL A 393 1.54 -43.78 -18.66
CA VAL A 393 0.52 -44.02 -19.70
C VAL A 393 0.87 -43.24 -20.97
N ALA A 394 1.30 -41.99 -20.83
CA ALA A 394 1.74 -41.16 -21.95
C ALA A 394 2.99 -41.74 -22.63
N ALA A 395 3.98 -42.22 -21.86
CA ALA A 395 5.17 -42.89 -22.38
C ALA A 395 4.82 -44.16 -23.18
N ILE A 396 3.88 -44.97 -22.68
CA ILE A 396 3.37 -46.15 -23.38
C ILE A 396 2.65 -45.73 -24.67
N ALA A 397 1.77 -44.73 -24.62
CA ALA A 397 1.05 -44.24 -25.80
C ALA A 397 2.00 -43.70 -26.88
N LEU A 398 3.07 -43.01 -26.49
CA LEU A 398 4.14 -42.53 -27.37
C LEU A 398 4.96 -43.65 -28.00
N SER A 399 5.16 -44.77 -27.31
CA SER A 399 5.86 -45.93 -27.88
C SER A 399 5.10 -46.56 -29.06
N GLY A 400 3.77 -46.36 -29.11
CA GLY A 400 2.92 -46.76 -30.22
C GLY A 400 2.99 -45.81 -31.43
N PHE A 401 3.72 -44.69 -31.34
CA PHE A 401 3.92 -43.79 -32.47
C PHE A 401 4.82 -44.45 -33.51
N SER A 402 4.24 -44.81 -34.66
CA SER A 402 4.97 -45.15 -35.87
C SER A 402 4.98 -43.96 -36.82
N ALA A 403 6.14 -43.68 -37.42
CA ALA A 403 6.28 -42.74 -38.52
C ALA A 403 5.37 -43.07 -39.72
N GLU A 404 5.05 -44.36 -39.92
CA GLU A 404 3.98 -44.80 -40.80
C GLU A 404 2.66 -44.35 -40.20
N ARG A 405 1.97 -43.44 -40.91
CA ARG A 405 0.81 -42.68 -40.47
C ARG A 405 -0.39 -43.59 -40.12
N SER A 406 -0.38 -44.20 -38.95
CA SER A 406 -1.52 -44.97 -38.45
C SER A 406 -2.68 -44.02 -38.18
N GLU A 407 -3.66 -44.01 -39.08
CA GLU A 407 -4.91 -43.24 -38.94
C GLU A 407 -5.63 -43.61 -37.63
N LEU A 408 -5.53 -44.88 -37.22
CA LEU A 408 -6.11 -45.37 -35.97
C LEU A 408 -5.46 -44.73 -34.75
N TRP A 409 -4.12 -44.69 -34.69
CA TRP A 409 -3.42 -44.08 -33.56
C TRP A 409 -3.75 -42.59 -33.46
N ARG A 410 -3.78 -41.88 -34.59
CA ARG A 410 -4.14 -40.44 -34.62
C ARG A 410 -5.56 -40.17 -34.12
N LYS A 411 -6.53 -40.96 -34.58
CA LYS A 411 -7.92 -40.82 -34.15
C LYS A 411 -8.07 -41.05 -32.65
N GLN A 412 -7.32 -42.01 -32.09
CA GLN A 412 -7.30 -42.27 -30.65
C GLN A 412 -6.60 -41.15 -29.87
N CYS A 413 -5.46 -40.63 -30.34
CA CYS A 413 -4.79 -39.48 -29.74
C CYS A 413 -5.67 -38.21 -29.76
N GLY A 414 -6.40 -37.97 -30.85
CA GLY A 414 -7.34 -36.87 -30.96
C GLY A 414 -8.50 -36.97 -29.96
N ALA A 415 -9.03 -38.18 -29.73
CA ALA A 415 -10.08 -38.43 -28.74
C ALA A 415 -9.55 -38.35 -27.29
N ALA A 416 -8.35 -38.86 -27.04
CA ALA A 416 -7.70 -38.78 -25.73
C ALA A 416 -7.34 -37.35 -25.33
N ARG A 417 -7.13 -36.45 -26.30
CA ARG A 417 -6.76 -35.04 -26.08
C ARG A 417 -7.70 -34.30 -25.12
N THR A 418 -9.01 -34.57 -25.18
CA THR A 418 -10.01 -33.92 -24.31
C THR A 418 -10.04 -34.49 -22.89
N GLN A 419 -9.34 -35.60 -22.65
CA GLN A 419 -9.27 -36.30 -21.36
C GLN A 419 -7.93 -36.10 -20.66
N ILE A 420 -6.97 -35.41 -21.32
CA ILE A 420 -5.66 -35.11 -20.75
C ILE A 420 -5.71 -33.72 -20.11
N ASP A 421 -5.56 -33.70 -18.79
CA ASP A 421 -5.53 -32.46 -18.00
C ASP A 421 -4.22 -31.67 -18.23
N ASP A 422 -3.07 -32.36 -18.30
CA ASP A 422 -1.76 -31.72 -18.50
C ASP A 422 -1.63 -31.08 -19.90
N PRO A 423 -1.42 -29.76 -19.99
CA PRO A 423 -1.40 -29.04 -21.25
C PRO A 423 -0.19 -29.38 -22.13
N TYR A 424 0.97 -29.68 -21.54
CA TYR A 424 2.17 -30.05 -22.29
C TYR A 424 2.01 -31.42 -22.96
N LEU A 425 1.42 -32.39 -22.26
CA LEU A 425 1.07 -33.69 -22.84
C LEU A 425 0.03 -33.54 -23.95
N ARG A 426 -0.97 -32.70 -23.76
CA ARG A 426 -2.00 -32.38 -24.77
C ARG A 426 -1.38 -31.84 -26.06
N CYS A 427 -0.45 -30.90 -25.95
CA CYS A 427 0.28 -30.36 -27.10
C CYS A 427 1.23 -31.37 -27.75
N MET A 428 1.87 -32.22 -26.95
CA MET A 428 2.77 -33.26 -27.46
C MET A 428 2.04 -34.24 -28.38
N PHE A 429 0.88 -34.75 -27.96
CA PHE A 429 0.07 -35.62 -28.80
C PHE A 429 -0.50 -34.88 -30.01
N SER A 430 -0.89 -33.60 -29.86
CA SER A 430 -1.38 -32.79 -30.96
C SER A 430 -0.32 -32.57 -32.05
N PHE A 431 0.92 -32.31 -31.65
CA PHE A 431 2.05 -32.16 -32.56
C PHE A 431 2.34 -33.44 -33.36
N LEU A 432 2.35 -34.61 -32.69
CA LEU A 432 2.58 -35.90 -33.35
C LEU A 432 1.40 -36.32 -34.25
N ALA A 433 0.17 -35.96 -33.86
CA ALA A 433 -1.04 -36.24 -34.61
C ALA A 433 -1.31 -35.27 -35.78
N TYR A 434 -0.42 -34.29 -36.02
CA TYR A 434 -0.58 -33.21 -37.00
C TYR A 434 -1.10 -33.63 -38.38
N GLU A 435 -2.27 -33.12 -38.78
CA GLU A 435 -2.77 -33.20 -40.16
C GLU A 435 -2.43 -31.94 -40.95
N LYS A 436 -2.38 -32.05 -42.28
CA LYS A 436 -1.92 -30.99 -43.20
C LYS A 436 -2.50 -29.63 -42.81
N ASP A 437 -1.60 -28.73 -42.40
CA ASP A 437 -1.65 -27.26 -42.37
C ASP A 437 -2.12 -26.47 -41.13
N GLY A 438 -2.26 -27.09 -39.95
CA GLY A 438 -2.60 -26.33 -38.73
C GLY A 438 -1.88 -26.76 -37.45
N PHE A 439 -0.84 -26.03 -37.05
CA PHE A 439 -0.29 -26.13 -35.68
C PHE A 439 -1.07 -25.30 -34.64
N GLU A 440 -2.26 -24.84 -35.01
CA GLU A 440 -3.12 -23.96 -34.20
C GLU A 440 -3.42 -24.54 -32.82
N THR A 441 -3.55 -25.86 -32.74
CA THR A 441 -3.78 -26.58 -31.47
C THR A 441 -2.63 -26.43 -30.48
N VAL A 442 -1.40 -26.25 -30.95
CA VAL A 442 -0.21 -26.03 -30.10
C VAL A 442 -0.03 -24.54 -29.84
N THR A 443 -0.21 -23.69 -30.85
CA THR A 443 0.00 -22.24 -30.73
C THR A 443 -1.11 -21.54 -29.92
N ASN A 444 -2.33 -22.09 -29.89
CA ASN A 444 -3.47 -21.48 -29.17
C ASN A 444 -3.74 -22.13 -27.80
N GLU A 445 -2.90 -23.05 -27.33
CA GLU A 445 -3.05 -23.65 -26.00
C GLU A 445 -2.63 -22.68 -24.89
N THR A 446 -3.60 -21.96 -24.31
CA THR A 446 -3.34 -20.86 -23.36
C THR A 446 -2.72 -21.31 -22.03
N GLN A 447 -2.82 -22.59 -21.68
CA GLN A 447 -2.22 -23.15 -20.45
C GLN A 447 -0.71 -23.42 -20.58
N ILE A 448 -0.14 -23.34 -21.78
CA ILE A 448 1.32 -23.39 -21.99
C ILE A 448 1.89 -21.97 -21.99
N SER A 449 3.10 -21.83 -21.44
CA SER A 449 3.84 -20.57 -21.42
C SER A 449 3.86 -19.90 -22.79
N LEU A 450 3.63 -18.58 -22.82
CA LEU A 450 3.71 -17.80 -24.06
C LEU A 450 5.07 -17.98 -24.74
N SER A 451 6.15 -18.05 -23.95
CA SER A 451 7.51 -18.27 -24.44
C SER A 451 7.65 -19.58 -25.23
N ASP A 452 7.16 -20.70 -24.72
CA ASP A 452 7.25 -21.98 -25.44
C ASP A 452 6.41 -21.99 -26.72
N ARG A 453 5.23 -21.36 -26.69
CA ARG A 453 4.38 -21.22 -27.88
C ARG A 453 5.03 -20.36 -28.95
N MET A 454 5.72 -19.29 -28.57
CA MET A 454 6.48 -18.44 -29.49
C MET A 454 7.72 -19.14 -30.04
N ALA A 455 8.48 -19.85 -29.21
CA ALA A 455 9.64 -20.62 -29.66
C ALA A 455 9.23 -21.71 -30.66
N PHE A 456 8.11 -22.40 -30.37
CA PHE A 456 7.50 -23.36 -31.29
C PHE A 456 7.07 -22.69 -32.61
N ALA A 457 6.38 -21.55 -32.54
CA ALA A 457 5.96 -20.80 -33.73
C ALA A 457 7.15 -20.37 -34.59
N CYS A 458 8.26 -19.96 -33.97
CA CYS A 458 9.50 -19.62 -34.67
C CYS A 458 10.13 -20.81 -35.41
N ASN A 459 9.80 -22.06 -35.05
CA ASN A 459 10.28 -23.25 -35.74
C ASN A 459 9.41 -23.69 -36.90
N PHE A 460 8.10 -23.71 -36.71
CA PHE A 460 7.21 -24.44 -37.61
C PHE A 460 6.28 -23.55 -38.45
N LEU A 461 6.10 -22.28 -38.08
CA LEU A 461 5.29 -21.37 -38.88
C LEU A 461 6.12 -20.70 -39.97
N SER A 462 5.54 -20.66 -41.17
CA SER A 462 6.05 -19.84 -42.27
C SER A 462 6.10 -18.37 -41.85
N ASP A 463 6.93 -17.61 -42.55
CA ASP A 463 7.08 -16.17 -42.36
C ASP A 463 5.73 -15.43 -42.26
N VAL A 464 4.81 -15.67 -43.20
CA VAL A 464 3.48 -15.02 -43.20
C VAL A 464 2.66 -15.41 -41.98
N LYS A 465 2.56 -16.72 -41.69
CA LYS A 465 1.79 -17.23 -40.54
C LYS A 465 2.39 -16.77 -39.20
N LEU A 466 3.72 -16.69 -39.09
CA LEU A 466 4.41 -16.22 -37.89
C LEU A 466 4.15 -14.73 -37.65
N ALA A 467 4.19 -13.91 -38.69
CA ALA A 467 3.90 -12.48 -38.59
C ALA A 467 2.45 -12.23 -38.15
N GLU A 468 1.48 -12.93 -38.74
CA GLU A 468 0.07 -12.85 -38.35
C GLU A 468 -0.14 -13.32 -36.90
N TYR A 469 0.44 -14.46 -36.53
CA TYR A 469 0.36 -15.01 -35.18
C TYR A 469 0.97 -14.05 -34.14
N THR A 470 2.14 -13.48 -34.40
CA THR A 470 2.81 -12.54 -33.49
C THR A 470 1.97 -11.27 -33.32
N LYS A 471 1.38 -10.71 -34.39
CA LYS A 471 0.47 -9.56 -34.30
C LYS A 471 -0.78 -9.89 -33.47
N GLY A 472 -1.39 -11.05 -33.71
CA GLY A 472 -2.53 -11.52 -32.93
C GLY A 472 -2.21 -11.69 -31.45
N MET A 473 -1.06 -12.27 -31.13
CA MET A 473 -0.62 -12.46 -29.74
C MET A 473 -0.30 -11.14 -29.03
N VAL A 474 0.33 -10.16 -29.72
CA VAL A 474 0.54 -8.82 -29.16
C VAL A 474 -0.80 -8.16 -28.82
N ALA A 475 -1.75 -8.18 -29.75
CA ALA A 475 -3.08 -7.60 -29.52
C ALA A 475 -3.80 -8.29 -28.36
N ASN A 476 -3.77 -9.63 -28.31
CA ASN A 476 -4.39 -10.41 -27.24
C ASN A 476 -3.75 -10.11 -25.88
N CYS A 477 -2.41 -10.04 -25.78
CA CYS A 477 -1.75 -9.73 -24.51
C CYS A 477 -2.11 -8.31 -24.03
N ILE A 478 -2.15 -7.33 -24.94
CA ILE A 478 -2.57 -5.96 -24.60
C ILE A 478 -4.02 -5.95 -24.15
N GLU A 479 -4.91 -6.67 -24.83
CA GLU A 479 -6.31 -6.74 -24.44
C GLU A 479 -6.47 -7.38 -23.07
N THR A 480 -5.84 -8.53 -22.80
CA THR A 480 -5.97 -9.25 -21.53
C THR A 480 -5.14 -8.66 -20.38
N GLY A 481 -4.15 -7.83 -20.67
CA GLY A 481 -3.21 -7.30 -19.67
C GLY A 481 -2.18 -8.35 -19.18
N ASP A 482 -1.87 -9.36 -19.99
CA ASP A 482 -0.88 -10.40 -19.65
C ASP A 482 0.56 -9.89 -19.84
N LEU A 483 1.24 -9.65 -18.72
CA LEU A 483 2.61 -9.11 -18.69
C LEU A 483 3.65 -10.04 -19.35
N ASN A 484 3.38 -11.33 -19.55
CA ASN A 484 4.27 -12.19 -20.34
C ASN A 484 4.40 -11.68 -21.78
N GLY A 485 3.42 -10.90 -22.26
CA GLY A 485 3.46 -10.19 -23.53
C GLY A 485 4.61 -9.18 -23.66
N LEU A 486 5.29 -8.80 -22.57
CA LEU A 486 6.51 -7.98 -22.64
C LEU A 486 7.63 -8.66 -23.44
N LEU A 487 7.62 -10.01 -23.53
CA LEU A 487 8.48 -10.75 -24.45
C LEU A 487 8.26 -10.31 -25.91
N LEU A 488 7.01 -10.08 -26.29
CA LEU A 488 6.60 -9.73 -27.65
C LEU A 488 6.78 -8.25 -27.93
N THR A 489 6.26 -7.40 -27.04
CA THR A 489 6.23 -5.95 -27.25
C THR A 489 7.57 -5.29 -26.96
N GLY A 490 8.36 -5.84 -26.03
CA GLY A 490 9.58 -5.22 -25.54
C GLY A 490 9.34 -3.86 -24.87
N ALA A 491 10.43 -3.12 -24.68
CA ALA A 491 10.44 -1.73 -24.26
C ALA A 491 10.07 -0.84 -25.45
N THR A 492 8.78 -0.83 -25.79
CA THR A 492 8.18 -0.02 -26.86
C THR A 492 6.86 0.62 -26.37
N ASN A 493 6.22 1.43 -27.22
CA ASN A 493 4.90 2.00 -26.90
C ASN A 493 3.80 0.93 -26.77
N ASP A 494 3.93 -0.21 -27.46
CA ASP A 494 3.03 -1.36 -27.28
C ASP A 494 3.22 -1.96 -25.88
N GLY A 495 4.47 -2.02 -25.39
CA GLY A 495 4.77 -2.44 -24.02
C GLY A 495 4.20 -1.50 -22.96
N ILE A 496 4.21 -0.19 -23.19
CA ILE A 496 3.52 0.77 -22.30
C ILE A 496 2.00 0.52 -22.32
N SER A 497 1.42 0.22 -23.48
CA SER A 497 -0.02 -0.04 -23.59
C SER A 497 -0.42 -1.35 -22.90
N LEU A 498 0.44 -2.37 -22.98
CA LEU A 498 0.30 -3.61 -22.22
C LEU A 498 0.33 -3.36 -20.71
N LEU A 499 1.33 -2.60 -20.23
CA LEU A 499 1.46 -2.24 -18.82
C LEU A 499 0.25 -1.45 -18.30
N GLN A 500 -0.31 -0.54 -19.11
CA GLN A 500 -1.54 0.18 -18.77
C GLN A 500 -2.73 -0.77 -18.63
N SER A 501 -2.93 -1.67 -19.59
CA SER A 501 -4.04 -2.64 -19.54
C SER A 501 -3.94 -3.57 -18.33
N HIS A 502 -2.71 -3.97 -17.95
CA HIS A 502 -2.49 -4.69 -16.71
C HIS A 502 -2.91 -3.86 -15.49
N LEU A 503 -2.42 -2.62 -15.38
CA LEU A 503 -2.77 -1.72 -14.27
C LEU A 503 -4.29 -1.51 -14.15
N ASP A 504 -4.98 -1.30 -15.26
CA ASP A 504 -6.43 -1.07 -15.29
C ASP A 504 -7.23 -2.29 -14.82
N ARG A 505 -6.64 -3.50 -14.85
CA ARG A 505 -7.29 -4.75 -14.43
C ARG A 505 -6.90 -5.19 -13.03
N THR A 506 -5.66 -4.95 -12.61
CA THR A 506 -5.11 -5.47 -11.35
C THR A 506 -4.89 -4.42 -10.28
N GLU A 507 -4.90 -3.14 -10.65
CA GLU A 507 -4.56 -2.00 -9.78
C GLU A 507 -3.13 -2.08 -9.18
N ASP A 508 -2.28 -3.00 -9.66
CA ASP A 508 -0.90 -3.20 -9.20
C ASP A 508 0.06 -2.16 -9.81
N VAL A 509 -0.04 -0.92 -9.30
CA VAL A 509 0.83 0.20 -9.73
C VAL A 509 2.30 -0.04 -9.37
N GLN A 510 2.57 -0.78 -8.29
CA GLN A 510 3.93 -1.12 -7.87
C GLN A 510 4.64 -1.91 -8.96
N THR A 511 4.05 -3.03 -9.42
CA THR A 511 4.64 -3.89 -10.44
C THR A 511 4.90 -3.11 -11.73
N VAL A 512 3.91 -2.33 -12.19
CA VAL A 512 4.02 -1.55 -13.42
C VAL A 512 5.10 -0.46 -13.32
N ALA A 513 5.15 0.28 -12.21
CA ALA A 513 6.16 1.32 -11.99
C ALA A 513 7.59 0.74 -11.91
N LEU A 514 7.75 -0.43 -11.26
CA LEU A 514 9.05 -1.07 -11.11
C LEU A 514 9.52 -1.73 -12.41
N ILE A 515 8.65 -2.38 -13.17
CA ILE A 515 8.99 -2.86 -14.53
C ILE A 515 9.40 -1.67 -15.39
N ALA A 516 8.64 -0.57 -15.37
CA ALA A 516 8.99 0.64 -16.10
C ALA A 516 10.39 1.17 -15.74
N ALA A 517 10.68 1.29 -14.43
CA ALA A 517 11.95 1.79 -13.93
C ALA A 517 13.15 0.86 -14.23
N ARG A 518 12.94 -0.44 -14.44
CA ARG A 518 14.03 -1.42 -14.63
C ARG A 518 14.22 -1.83 -16.08
N PHE A 519 13.18 -1.79 -16.89
CA PHE A 519 13.17 -2.34 -18.24
C PHE A 519 13.14 -1.28 -19.33
N LEU A 520 12.36 -0.21 -19.17
CA LEU A 520 12.17 0.81 -20.22
C LEU A 520 13.41 1.69 -20.44
N THR A 521 13.49 2.27 -21.63
CA THR A 521 14.56 3.21 -22.02
C THR A 521 14.29 4.61 -21.48
N SER A 522 15.32 5.47 -21.45
CA SER A 522 15.20 6.85 -20.98
C SER A 522 14.14 7.66 -21.74
N GLU A 523 13.99 7.42 -23.05
CA GLU A 523 12.96 8.04 -23.89
C GLU A 523 11.55 7.61 -23.47
N LEU A 524 11.33 6.32 -23.25
CA LEU A 524 10.02 5.80 -22.85
C LEU A 524 9.64 6.19 -21.42
N LEU A 525 10.62 6.38 -20.54
CA LEU A 525 10.41 6.95 -19.20
C LEU A 525 9.94 8.41 -19.24
N ALA A 526 10.08 9.11 -20.36
CA ALA A 526 9.53 10.46 -20.55
C ALA A 526 8.02 10.44 -20.85
N ASN A 527 7.44 9.28 -21.16
CA ASN A 527 6.01 9.14 -21.41
C ASN A 527 5.18 9.52 -20.17
N TYR A 528 4.13 10.32 -20.36
CA TYR A 528 3.31 10.84 -19.26
C TYR A 528 2.67 9.74 -18.40
N ARG A 529 2.24 8.61 -19.03
CA ARG A 529 1.64 7.47 -18.31
C ARG A 529 2.66 6.85 -17.36
N VAL A 530 3.86 6.60 -17.88
CA VAL A 530 4.96 6.01 -17.11
C VAL A 530 5.37 6.91 -15.95
N GLN A 531 5.47 8.22 -16.19
CA GLN A 531 5.76 9.19 -15.13
C GLN A 531 4.68 9.21 -14.06
N TYR A 532 3.40 9.09 -14.46
CA TYR A 532 2.29 9.03 -13.53
C TYR A 532 2.36 7.79 -12.64
N TRP A 533 2.53 6.59 -13.20
CA TRP A 533 2.66 5.35 -12.40
C TRP A 533 3.81 5.42 -11.39
N ILE A 534 4.97 5.94 -11.82
CA ILE A 534 6.13 6.12 -10.96
C ILE A 534 5.85 7.14 -9.86
N ALA A 535 5.22 8.27 -10.17
CA ALA A 535 4.87 9.29 -9.18
C ALA A 535 3.87 8.74 -8.15
N THR A 536 2.83 8.02 -8.59
CA THR A 536 1.86 7.39 -7.70
C THR A 536 2.52 6.38 -6.77
N TYR A 537 3.39 5.50 -7.28
CA TYR A 537 4.08 4.54 -6.42
C TYR A 537 5.04 5.23 -5.44
N ARG A 538 5.68 6.34 -5.84
CA ARG A 538 6.50 7.17 -4.94
C ARG A 538 5.66 7.75 -3.81
N ASP A 539 4.50 8.32 -4.12
CA ASP A 539 3.60 8.90 -3.11
C ASP A 539 3.10 7.83 -2.14
N MET A 540 2.82 6.60 -2.62
CA MET A 540 2.46 5.47 -1.77
C MET A 540 3.59 5.08 -0.80
N LEU A 541 4.83 4.98 -1.30
CA LEU A 541 5.99 4.72 -0.43
C LEU A 541 6.17 5.81 0.63
N ASP A 542 5.91 7.07 0.27
CA ASP A 542 5.99 8.20 1.20
C ASP A 542 4.88 8.14 2.27
N VAL A 543 3.65 7.78 1.88
CA VAL A 543 2.53 7.54 2.82
C VAL A 543 2.85 6.40 3.79
N TRP A 544 3.40 5.30 3.29
CA TRP A 544 3.80 4.15 4.12
C TRP A 544 5.08 4.37 4.93
N GLY A 545 5.77 5.50 4.76
CA GLY A 545 7.03 5.79 5.44
C GLY A 545 8.21 4.92 4.99
N LEU A 546 8.14 4.34 3.79
CA LEU A 546 9.17 3.48 3.20
C LEU A 546 10.23 4.31 2.46
N TRP A 547 10.86 5.24 3.18
CA TRP A 547 11.80 6.22 2.64
C TRP A 547 13.07 5.58 2.05
N GLU A 548 13.48 4.42 2.55
CA GLU A 548 14.66 3.69 2.04
C GLU A 548 14.38 3.14 0.63
N GLN A 549 13.29 2.38 0.48
CA GLN A 549 12.83 1.84 -0.80
C GLN A 549 12.57 2.96 -1.80
N ARG A 550 11.95 4.05 -1.33
CA ARG A 550 11.72 5.27 -2.09
C ARG A 550 13.03 5.87 -2.62
N SER A 551 14.04 5.98 -1.77
CA SER A 551 15.35 6.51 -2.17
C SER A 551 16.07 5.60 -3.17
N GLN A 552 15.96 4.29 -3.01
CA GLN A 552 16.56 3.31 -3.93
C GLN A 552 15.91 3.35 -5.31
N LEU A 553 14.58 3.53 -5.38
CA LEU A 553 13.86 3.77 -6.62
C LEU A 553 14.37 5.04 -7.32
N ASP A 554 14.56 6.14 -6.58
CA ASP A 554 15.10 7.39 -7.15
C ASP A 554 16.53 7.24 -7.66
N ILE A 555 17.39 6.53 -6.94
CA ILE A 555 18.77 6.24 -7.39
C ILE A 555 18.73 5.46 -8.72
N THR A 556 17.82 4.48 -8.81
CA THR A 556 17.65 3.66 -10.01
C THR A 556 17.21 4.53 -11.19
N LEU A 557 16.18 5.35 -11.01
CA LEU A 557 15.68 6.27 -12.04
C LEU A 557 16.71 7.33 -12.44
N GLY A 558 17.47 7.85 -11.47
CA GLY A 558 18.53 8.82 -11.68
C GLY A 558 19.65 8.27 -12.57
N SER A 559 20.02 7.00 -12.38
CA SER A 559 21.05 6.36 -13.19
C SER A 559 20.66 6.24 -14.68
N ILE A 560 19.36 6.12 -14.97
CA ILE A 560 18.83 6.01 -16.35
C ILE A 560 18.70 7.40 -17.01
N ARG A 561 18.18 8.40 -16.28
CA ARG A 561 17.95 9.76 -16.81
C ARG A 561 19.23 10.56 -16.99
N SER A 562 20.25 10.26 -16.20
CA SER A 562 21.53 10.96 -16.22
C SER A 562 22.65 9.96 -15.90
N PRO A 563 23.20 9.24 -16.91
CA PRO A 563 24.40 8.44 -16.70
C PRO A 563 25.47 9.32 -16.06
N PRO A 564 26.28 8.79 -15.12
CA PRO A 564 26.97 9.59 -14.13
C PRO A 564 27.93 10.61 -14.75
N ARG A 565 27.46 11.83 -14.99
CA ARG A 565 28.31 13.01 -15.00
C ARG A 565 28.68 13.26 -13.57
N SER A 566 29.91 12.88 -13.21
CA SER A 566 30.51 13.06 -11.91
C SER A 566 30.68 14.55 -11.59
N SER A 567 29.61 15.25 -11.29
CA SER A 567 29.67 16.51 -10.55
C SER A 567 28.86 16.32 -9.29
N ARG A 568 29.56 15.97 -8.20
CA ARG A 568 28.96 15.98 -6.87
C ARG A 568 28.39 17.38 -6.63
N SER A 569 27.11 17.46 -6.30
CA SER A 569 26.46 18.70 -5.87
C SER A 569 26.79 19.05 -4.42
N VAL A 570 27.38 18.12 -3.65
CA VAL A 570 27.67 18.28 -2.22
C VAL A 570 29.13 17.93 -1.93
N PHE A 571 29.83 18.86 -1.28
CA PHE A 571 31.21 18.69 -0.81
C PHE A 571 31.26 18.90 0.71
N LEU A 572 32.04 18.07 1.39
CA LEU A 572 32.40 18.25 2.79
C LEU A 572 33.57 19.23 2.85
N LEU A 573 33.42 20.28 3.64
CA LEU A 573 34.46 21.27 3.89
C LEU A 573 34.98 21.13 5.32
N CYS A 574 36.29 21.35 5.51
CA CYS A 574 36.84 21.42 6.85
C CYS A 574 36.37 22.69 7.56
N ASN A 575 35.75 22.56 8.74
CA ASN A 575 35.34 23.71 9.57
C ASN A 575 36.47 24.68 9.93
N PHE A 576 37.73 24.23 9.85
CA PHE A 576 38.87 25.06 10.22
C PHE A 576 39.55 25.76 9.04
N CYS A 577 39.67 25.11 7.89
CA CYS A 577 40.40 25.69 6.73
C CYS A 577 39.52 25.91 5.50
N GLY A 578 38.24 25.54 5.55
CA GLY A 578 37.28 25.70 4.45
C GLY A 578 37.56 24.86 3.21
N LYS A 579 38.65 24.08 3.18
CA LYS A 579 39.03 23.25 2.03
C LYS A 579 38.22 21.95 1.99
N ASN A 580 37.98 21.46 0.78
CA ASN A 580 37.27 20.22 0.49
C ASN A 580 38.01 19.01 1.10
N VAL A 581 37.29 18.20 1.88
CA VAL A 581 37.80 16.96 2.48
C VAL A 581 37.12 15.70 1.93
N SER A 582 36.15 15.84 1.02
CA SER A 582 35.42 14.71 0.41
C SER A 582 36.30 13.76 -0.40
N MET A 583 37.39 14.25 -0.98
CA MET A 583 38.28 13.45 -1.85
C MET A 583 39.22 12.56 -1.02
N ALA A 584 39.77 13.09 0.06
CA ALA A 584 40.64 12.33 0.98
C ALA A 584 39.90 11.23 1.76
N LEU A 585 38.58 11.38 1.97
CA LEU A 585 37.74 10.33 2.55
C LEU A 585 37.51 9.13 1.60
N GLN A 586 37.91 9.23 0.33
CA GLN A 586 37.69 8.19 -0.68
C GLN A 586 38.95 7.57 -1.26
N GLU A 587 40.04 8.32 -1.40
CA GLU A 587 41.29 7.79 -1.98
C GLU A 587 41.89 6.65 -1.13
N ASP A 588 41.70 6.66 0.19
CA ASP A 588 42.10 5.55 1.08
C ASP A 588 41.32 4.25 0.85
N ALA A 589 40.18 4.27 0.16
CA ALA A 589 39.48 3.03 -0.23
C ALA A 589 40.11 2.33 -1.45
N ARG A 590 40.99 3.01 -2.20
CA ARG A 590 41.59 2.47 -3.44
C ARG A 590 43.10 2.23 -3.37
N LEU A 591 43.79 2.67 -2.32
CA LEU A 591 45.26 2.60 -2.26
C LEU A 591 45.76 1.90 -0.98
N ARG A 592 46.13 0.62 -1.15
CA ARG A 592 47.20 -0.17 -0.48
C ARG A 592 46.70 -1.54 0.00
N GLY A 593 47.02 -2.56 -0.78
CA GLY A 593 47.14 -3.92 -0.27
C GLY A 593 48.29 -4.01 0.73
N ASN A 594 48.09 -4.79 1.78
CA ASN A 594 49.08 -5.29 2.74
C ASN A 594 49.67 -4.29 3.75
N ALA A 595 48.82 -3.69 4.59
CA ALA A 595 49.21 -3.26 5.93
C ALA A 595 48.08 -3.49 6.94
N THR A 596 48.35 -4.24 8.01
CA THR A 596 47.43 -4.61 9.10
C THR A 596 47.15 -3.48 10.10
N THR A 597 47.35 -2.22 9.72
CA THR A 597 47.11 -1.06 10.57
C THR A 597 45.87 -0.31 10.12
N MET A 598 44.85 -0.24 10.97
CA MET A 598 43.65 0.57 10.74
C MET A 598 44.04 2.04 10.53
N HIS A 599 44.03 2.52 9.29
CA HIS A 599 44.34 3.92 8.98
C HIS A 599 43.08 4.78 9.13
N LYS A 600 43.08 5.55 10.22
CA LYS A 600 42.02 6.46 10.66
C LYS A 600 42.23 7.82 10.00
N LEU A 601 41.27 8.31 9.19
CA LEU A 601 41.22 9.72 8.83
C LEU A 601 40.76 10.52 10.06
N SER A 602 41.66 10.73 11.02
CA SER A 602 41.37 11.45 12.28
C SER A 602 41.49 12.97 12.14
N SER A 603 42.07 13.45 11.03
CA SER A 603 42.39 14.85 10.81
C SER A 603 42.24 15.28 9.35
N CYS A 604 42.05 16.58 9.14
CA CYS A 604 41.94 17.18 7.81
C CYS A 604 43.26 17.04 7.03
N PRO A 605 43.25 16.58 5.77
CA PRO A 605 44.45 16.41 4.96
C PRO A 605 45.18 17.74 4.68
N HIS A 606 44.47 18.86 4.69
CA HIS A 606 45.05 20.17 4.35
C HIS A 606 45.58 20.95 5.54
N CYS A 607 44.94 20.87 6.71
CA CYS A 607 45.33 21.66 7.89
C CYS A 607 45.66 20.81 9.12
N ARG A 608 45.54 19.48 9.03
CA ARG A 608 45.83 18.50 10.09
C ARG A 608 45.04 18.67 11.39
N LYS A 609 44.05 19.56 11.42
CA LYS A 609 43.12 19.69 12.55
C LYS A 609 42.14 18.51 12.60
N PRO A 610 41.68 18.10 13.79
CA PRO A 610 40.86 16.89 13.94
C PRO A 610 39.51 17.01 13.22
N LEU A 611 39.07 15.92 12.60
CA LEU A 611 37.73 15.83 12.01
C LEU A 611 36.65 15.64 13.09
N PRO A 612 35.38 15.97 12.81
CA PRO A 612 34.27 15.74 13.74
C PRO A 612 34.25 14.30 14.26
N ARG A 613 33.88 14.12 15.53
CA ARG A 613 33.78 12.82 16.20
C ARG A 613 32.33 12.46 16.45
N CYS A 614 32.03 11.17 16.44
CA CYS A 614 30.76 10.69 16.96
C CYS A 614 30.67 10.98 18.46
N ALA A 615 29.57 11.59 18.89
CA ALA A 615 29.34 11.92 20.29
C ALA A 615 29.34 10.70 21.24
N LEU A 616 29.02 9.51 20.73
CA LEU A 616 28.93 8.29 21.53
C LEU A 616 30.19 7.42 21.43
N CYS A 617 30.58 6.99 20.23
CA CYS A 617 31.75 6.12 20.08
C CYS A 617 33.09 6.87 20.00
N LEU A 618 33.07 8.20 19.93
CA LEU A 618 34.25 9.09 19.88
C LEU A 618 35.17 8.88 18.67
N LEU A 619 34.79 8.02 17.73
CA LEU A 619 35.52 7.81 16.49
C LEU A 619 35.32 9.00 15.54
N HIS A 620 36.37 9.34 14.79
CA HIS A 620 36.34 10.42 13.81
C HIS A 620 35.51 10.03 12.58
N MET A 621 34.83 11.01 12.00
CA MET A 621 34.13 10.91 10.73
C MET A 621 35.04 10.30 9.65
N GLY A 622 34.63 9.18 9.07
CA GLY A 622 35.42 8.40 8.11
C GLY A 622 36.07 7.13 8.68
N THR A 623 36.07 6.94 10.01
CA THR A 623 36.54 5.70 10.64
C THR A 623 35.53 4.59 10.42
N THR A 624 35.85 3.59 9.61
CA THR A 624 35.00 2.40 9.43
C THR A 624 35.06 1.51 10.66
N MET A 625 33.92 1.28 11.32
CA MET A 625 33.79 0.18 12.27
C MET A 625 33.98 -1.15 11.52
N GLY A 626 34.76 -2.05 12.10
CA GLY A 626 35.33 -3.23 11.46
C GLY A 626 34.37 -4.01 10.56
N ALA A 627 34.81 -4.26 9.33
CA ALA A 627 34.38 -5.42 8.57
C ALA A 627 34.99 -6.66 9.24
N ILE A 628 34.23 -7.25 10.17
CA ILE A 628 34.45 -8.65 10.55
C ILE A 628 33.40 -9.44 9.75
N SER A 629 33.91 -10.38 8.97
CA SER A 629 33.22 -11.42 8.17
C SER A 629 32.21 -10.96 7.11
N GLN A 630 32.70 -10.80 5.88
CA GLN A 630 32.03 -11.31 4.69
C GLN A 630 33.08 -11.53 3.59
N SER A 631 33.88 -12.57 3.77
CA SER A 631 34.64 -13.19 2.69
C SER A 631 33.67 -14.00 1.83
N GLN A 632 33.02 -13.34 0.87
CA GLN A 632 32.49 -13.93 -0.38
C GLN A 632 31.77 -12.83 -1.18
N ALA A 633 32.52 -12.06 -1.95
CA ALA A 633 31.99 -11.32 -3.10
C ALA A 633 32.95 -11.58 -4.26
N ILE A 634 32.59 -12.58 -5.05
CA ILE A 634 33.24 -12.93 -6.32
C ILE A 634 32.95 -11.81 -7.33
N HIS A 635 33.97 -11.51 -8.13
CA HIS A 635 34.05 -10.55 -9.22
C HIS A 635 32.74 -10.04 -9.85
N GLY A 636 32.63 -8.71 -9.95
CA GLY A 636 31.87 -8.04 -11.01
C GLY A 636 31.08 -6.84 -10.53
N GLN A 637 31.54 -5.64 -10.95
CA GLN A 637 30.85 -4.34 -11.02
C GLN A 637 31.38 -3.23 -10.09
N ILE A 638 32.02 -2.26 -10.74
CA ILE A 638 32.54 -1.00 -10.19
C ILE A 638 31.36 -0.01 -10.08
N GLY A 639 30.34 -0.37 -9.31
CA GLY A 639 29.23 0.49 -8.92
C GLY A 639 29.45 1.02 -7.50
N TRP A 640 29.11 2.28 -7.25
CA TRP A 640 29.17 2.87 -5.91
C TRP A 640 28.26 2.10 -4.94
N GLN A 641 28.82 1.17 -4.17
CA GLN A 641 28.13 0.65 -3.00
C GLN A 641 28.21 1.70 -1.89
N SER A 642 27.17 2.53 -1.77
CA SER A 642 27.00 3.36 -0.59
C SER A 642 26.91 2.44 0.62
N LYS A 643 27.67 2.73 1.68
CA LYS A 643 27.54 2.02 2.96
C LYS A 643 26.07 2.07 3.43
N PRO A 644 25.56 1.06 4.14
CA PRO A 644 24.21 1.12 4.70
C PRO A 644 24.03 2.37 5.55
N PHE A 645 22.83 2.97 5.51
CA PHE A 645 22.52 4.26 6.17
C PHE A 645 22.86 4.27 7.67
N SER A 646 22.73 3.12 8.35
CA SER A 646 23.14 2.93 9.74
C SER A 646 24.59 3.35 10.02
N LYS A 647 25.47 3.21 9.03
CA LYS A 647 26.90 3.56 9.12
C LYS A 647 27.21 5.00 8.66
N TRP A 648 26.20 5.79 8.29
CA TRP A 648 26.40 7.17 7.86
C TRP A 648 26.68 8.06 9.06
N PHE A 649 27.39 9.16 8.83
CA PHE A 649 27.59 10.17 9.86
C PHE A 649 26.50 11.24 9.71
N SER A 650 25.67 11.40 10.74
CA SER A 650 24.55 12.34 10.80
C SER A 650 24.81 13.40 11.87
N TRP A 651 24.32 14.62 11.68
CA TRP A 651 24.52 15.72 12.63
C TRP A 651 23.30 16.63 12.70
N CYS A 652 23.08 17.23 13.88
CA CYS A 652 22.06 18.24 14.06
C CYS A 652 22.53 19.57 13.45
N GLN A 653 21.68 20.24 12.66
CA GLN A 653 22.03 21.53 12.07
C GLN A 653 22.09 22.67 13.10
N THR A 654 21.43 22.53 14.25
CA THR A 654 21.42 23.53 15.32
C THR A 654 22.67 23.45 16.20
N CYS A 655 22.91 22.31 16.87
CA CYS A 655 24.06 22.18 17.78
C CYS A 655 25.35 21.74 17.09
N ARG A 656 25.27 21.32 15.81
CA ARG A 656 26.40 20.79 15.01
C ARG A 656 27.08 19.56 15.60
N HIS A 657 26.52 18.98 16.65
CA HIS A 657 26.93 17.68 17.17
C HIS A 657 26.31 16.56 16.35
N GLY A 658 27.01 15.45 16.26
CA GLY A 658 26.63 14.34 15.40
C GLY A 658 27.34 13.05 15.76
N GLY A 659 27.09 12.04 14.95
CA GLY A 659 27.59 10.69 15.16
C GLY A 659 27.12 9.74 14.08
N HIS A 660 27.49 8.47 14.21
CA HIS A 660 26.95 7.45 13.31
C HIS A 660 25.45 7.34 13.52
N THR A 661 24.70 7.18 12.42
CA THR A 661 23.24 7.13 12.46
C THR A 661 22.74 6.06 13.41
N GLU A 662 23.29 4.84 13.37
CA GLU A 662 22.95 3.74 14.29
C GLU A 662 23.08 4.14 15.77
N HIS A 663 24.21 4.71 16.14
CA HIS A 663 24.47 5.18 17.51
C HIS A 663 23.52 6.31 17.94
N LEU A 664 23.25 7.26 17.05
CA LEU A 664 22.31 8.34 17.35
C LEU A 664 20.87 7.82 17.49
N THR A 665 20.44 6.91 16.62
CA THR A 665 19.13 6.26 16.70
C THR A 665 18.97 5.50 18.00
N GLU A 666 19.97 4.73 18.42
CA GLU A 666 19.96 3.99 19.69
C GLU A 666 19.88 4.94 20.90
N TRP A 667 20.64 6.04 20.89
CA TRP A 667 20.58 7.05 21.96
C TRP A 667 19.22 7.72 22.07
N PHE A 668 18.64 8.16 20.94
CA PHE A 668 17.36 8.88 20.93
C PHE A 668 16.15 7.98 21.19
N ASN A 669 16.29 6.65 21.12
CA ASN A 669 15.27 5.73 21.60
C ASN A 669 15.06 5.83 23.12
N GLN A 670 16.08 6.26 23.87
CA GLN A 670 16.04 6.32 25.34
C GLN A 670 16.14 7.76 25.88
N ASN A 671 16.63 8.71 25.09
CA ASN A 671 16.96 10.07 25.53
C ASN A 671 16.35 11.12 24.60
N THR A 672 15.95 12.27 25.13
CA THR A 672 15.36 13.38 24.34
C THR A 672 16.34 14.52 24.03
N GLU A 673 17.54 14.45 24.60
CA GLU A 673 18.57 15.50 24.51
C GLU A 673 19.85 15.00 23.84
N CYS A 674 20.66 15.96 23.37
CA CYS A 674 21.91 15.68 22.67
C CYS A 674 22.87 14.84 23.53
N PRO A 675 23.54 13.82 22.95
CA PRO A 675 24.50 12.98 23.69
C PRO A 675 25.78 13.71 24.15
N VAL A 676 26.01 14.95 23.72
CA VAL A 676 27.17 15.73 24.14
C VAL A 676 26.90 16.38 25.49
N THR A 677 27.76 16.09 26.46
CA THR A 677 27.71 16.70 27.80
C THR A 677 27.70 18.23 27.68
N SER A 678 26.86 18.90 28.47
CA SER A 678 26.59 20.36 28.43
C SER A 678 25.83 20.89 27.21
N CYS A 679 25.28 20.03 26.34
CA CYS A 679 24.42 20.44 25.24
C CYS A 679 22.94 20.11 25.51
N ASN A 680 22.11 21.12 25.78
CA ASN A 680 20.68 20.94 26.05
C ASN A 680 19.83 20.94 24.76
N CYS A 681 20.42 20.60 23.62
CA CYS A 681 19.72 20.62 22.34
C CYS A 681 18.81 19.38 22.22
N LYS A 682 17.51 19.59 22.01
CA LYS A 682 16.55 18.53 21.66
C LYS A 682 16.65 18.17 20.19
N CYS A 683 17.77 17.58 19.77
CA CYS A 683 18.10 17.34 18.36
C CYS A 683 16.97 16.60 17.61
N PHE A 684 16.34 15.63 18.25
CA PHE A 684 15.27 14.81 17.66
C PHE A 684 13.96 15.60 17.41
N ALA A 685 13.67 16.61 18.22
CA ALA A 685 12.44 17.40 18.12
C ALA A 685 12.53 18.57 17.12
N LYS A 686 13.70 18.80 16.50
CA LYS A 686 13.93 19.92 15.59
C LYS A 686 13.51 19.64 14.14
N ASP A 687 13.39 18.37 13.77
CA ASP A 687 12.97 17.92 12.43
C ASP A 687 11.51 17.41 12.37
N LEU A 688 10.78 17.46 13.49
CA LEU A 688 9.34 17.18 13.49
C LEU A 688 8.56 18.44 13.06
N PRO A 689 7.57 18.37 12.15
CA PRO A 689 6.48 19.35 12.20
C PRO A 689 5.89 19.27 13.61
N MET A 690 5.77 20.42 14.29
CA MET A 690 5.39 20.60 15.71
C MET A 690 4.94 19.31 16.44
N PRO A 691 5.66 18.83 17.45
CA PRO A 691 5.24 17.64 18.19
C PRO A 691 3.90 17.88 18.88
N GLN A 692 3.01 16.89 18.78
CA GLN A 692 1.86 16.74 19.67
C GLN A 692 2.34 16.84 21.12
N PHE A 693 1.65 17.66 21.91
CA PHE A 693 1.93 17.86 23.32
C PHE A 693 1.91 16.51 24.08
N PRO A 694 2.84 16.27 25.03
CA PRO A 694 2.71 15.13 25.92
C PRO A 694 1.45 15.31 26.76
N ARG A 695 0.67 14.24 26.88
CA ARG A 695 -0.36 14.11 27.91
C ARG A 695 0.35 14.02 29.25
N ASP A 696 0.19 15.04 30.10
CA ASP A 696 0.54 14.92 31.51
C ASP A 696 -0.34 13.84 32.17
N LYS A 697 0.30 13.07 33.06
CA LYS A 697 -0.27 11.94 33.81
C LYS A 697 -1.30 12.34 34.85
#